data_AF-A0A7W5AHS6-F1
#
_entry.id   AF-A0A7W5AHS6-F1
#
_cell.length_a   1.000
_cell.length_b   1.000
_cell.length_c   1.000
_cell.angle_alpha   90.00
_cell.angle_beta   90.00
_cell.angle_gamma   90.00
#
_symmetry.space_group_name_H-M   'P 1'
#
loop_
_entity.id
_entity.type
_entity.pdbx_description
1 polymer ?
#
loop_
_entity_poly.entity_id
_entity_poly.type
_entity_poly.pdbx_seq_one_letter_code
_entity_poly.pdbx_strand_id
1 'polypeptide(L)'
;MNPAIGLDEQVNQITFTFSDLVAGYVTGYDPDTDTVGLRTSDGRPFAARLTSTTVGEMLRNLGEAYVDASAQMRGLLQPGRFIHVYGVFYPNEDNGTGFEAKHVLLFGKEADEYRFEALDWWQRQVRAIADFYLQAEFGGAGNGYDYRGYRTDLSMLGTKTQSIRQETDTISRLIYGLSTAYLLSGGQAYLDAAVAGANYLIEHFCAVDRSQHIAYWYHAVDVLPDGGERKILASEFGDDYNAIPCYEQIYAVAGLTQVYRITGEPRLREIIDLTINLFQKYFHDPDRGGYYSHIDPVTFDPRSPALEADGHTNADRKNWNSVGDHIPAYLINLYLATGEQRYADMLEDCCDTIVGHFPDYDASPFVQEKFFGDWNKDQEYGQQRNRAIVGHNLKIAWNLMRMNSLRPKDEYVALATRIADLMPSVGADPQRGGWYDMVERVTGPGEHFHRLVWHDRKAWWQQEQGILAYLILDGVLHRPEYAKQAREGAAFYNGWMLDTGAGGIYFNVLANGTPFEMGGERSKGSHSMAMYHSAELGYLAAVYGNLLRREEPLNLWFHPQPGAFGATLRVAPDLLPPGRAQIMQVWINGHEHHDFDPDALTVTLPHADQPQTVRVRMSPAGLAFSADLTGSDGGRADISLAGTLSLNTMPALHARLDEARRIGCTAITLDAADLMHLDSAAVRDLALTRQHADYTLAVVNATGQVAEQLRDSELIQELATTGGPR
;
A
#
# COMPACT_ATOMS: atom_id res chain seq x y z
N MET A 1 21.43 -34.58 45.51
CA MET A 1 22.43 -33.62 45.01
C MET A 1 22.50 -33.79 43.51
N ASN A 2 21.91 -32.88 42.76
CA ASN A 2 22.02 -32.85 41.30
C ASN A 2 23.39 -32.23 40.97
N PRO A 3 24.22 -32.82 40.10
CA PRO A 3 25.48 -32.20 39.75
C PRO A 3 25.16 -30.93 38.97
N ALA A 4 25.54 -29.78 39.52
CA ALA A 4 25.55 -28.53 38.79
C ALA A 4 26.46 -28.73 37.57
N ILE A 5 25.90 -28.59 36.38
CA ILE A 5 26.68 -28.49 35.16
C ILE A 5 27.49 -27.20 35.33
N GLY A 6 28.80 -27.34 35.56
CA GLY A 6 29.72 -26.22 35.66
C GLY A 6 29.83 -25.54 34.31
N LEU A 7 29.03 -24.49 34.08
CA LEU A 7 29.13 -23.60 32.94
C LEU A 7 30.25 -22.58 33.21
N ASP A 8 31.50 -23.04 33.24
CA ASP A 8 32.71 -22.20 33.29
C ASP A 8 33.42 -22.16 31.92
N GLU A 9 32.74 -22.59 30.86
CA GLU A 9 33.16 -22.42 29.46
C GLU A 9 32.48 -21.17 28.87
N GLN A 10 33.25 -20.34 28.16
CA GLN A 10 32.73 -19.17 27.45
C GLN A 10 31.57 -19.59 26.53
N VAL A 11 30.35 -19.20 26.89
CA VAL A 11 29.12 -19.64 26.23
C VAL A 11 29.03 -19.04 24.82
N ASN A 12 28.94 -19.90 23.80
CA ASN A 12 28.53 -19.66 22.41
C ASN A 12 28.90 -18.28 21.79
N GLN A 13 30.19 -17.95 21.73
CA GLN A 13 30.64 -16.84 20.89
C GLN A 13 30.46 -17.18 19.39
N ILE A 14 30.14 -16.18 18.57
CA ILE A 14 30.05 -16.35 17.12
C ILE A 14 31.47 -16.47 16.55
N THR A 15 31.87 -17.68 16.18
CA THR A 15 33.23 -17.99 15.67
C THR A 15 33.22 -18.54 14.24
N PHE A 16 32.08 -18.50 13.56
CA PHE A 16 31.90 -18.98 12.19
C PHE A 16 31.47 -17.84 11.27
N THR A 17 31.78 -17.96 9.98
CA THR A 17 31.40 -16.98 8.97
C THR A 17 29.92 -17.11 8.61
N PHE A 18 29.28 -15.99 8.29
CA PHE A 18 27.89 -15.97 7.85
C PHE A 18 27.64 -14.80 6.91
N SER A 19 26.58 -14.88 6.10
CA SER A 19 26.17 -13.77 5.24
C SER A 19 24.99 -13.03 5.86
N ASP A 20 25.02 -11.71 5.80
CA ASP A 20 23.97 -10.88 6.38
C ASP A 20 23.87 -9.51 5.69
N LEU A 21 22.77 -8.81 5.96
CA LEU A 21 22.45 -7.48 5.48
C LEU A 21 22.79 -6.42 6.53
N VAL A 22 23.31 -5.28 6.08
CA VAL A 22 23.44 -4.05 6.84
C VAL A 22 22.80 -2.91 6.04
N ALA A 23 21.79 -2.29 6.61
CA ALA A 23 21.16 -1.08 6.14
C ALA A 23 21.68 0.11 6.95
N GLY A 24 22.13 1.16 6.28
CA GLY A 24 22.67 2.31 7.00
C GLY A 24 23.04 3.49 6.13
N TYR A 25 23.36 4.58 6.81
CA TYR A 25 23.83 5.81 6.22
C TYR A 25 25.34 5.78 6.10
N VAL A 26 25.85 6.09 4.91
CA VAL A 26 27.28 6.21 4.66
C VAL A 26 27.86 7.31 5.55
N THR A 27 28.94 6.99 6.26
CA THR A 27 29.71 7.96 7.05
C THR A 27 30.96 8.45 6.32
N GLY A 28 31.43 7.67 5.34
CA GLY A 28 32.57 7.99 4.49
C GLY A 28 33.04 6.76 3.70
N TYR A 29 33.84 6.99 2.66
CA TYR A 29 34.48 5.96 1.86
C TYR A 29 36.00 6.21 1.85
N ASP A 30 36.78 5.19 2.17
CA ASP A 30 38.23 5.21 2.15
C ASP A 30 38.75 4.51 0.87
N PRO A 31 39.32 5.26 -0.09
CA PRO A 31 39.84 4.70 -1.33
C PRO A 31 41.12 3.86 -1.15
N ASP A 32 41.89 4.07 -0.07
CA ASP A 32 43.14 3.35 0.14
C ASP A 32 42.89 1.91 0.60
N THR A 33 41.79 1.70 1.33
CA THR A 33 41.39 0.38 1.88
C THR A 33 40.14 -0.20 1.20
N ASP A 34 39.59 0.49 0.20
CA ASP A 34 38.32 0.21 -0.48
C ASP A 34 37.18 -0.10 0.52
N THR A 35 37.09 0.69 1.59
CA THR A 35 36.17 0.44 2.72
C THR A 35 35.15 1.55 2.87
N VAL A 36 33.87 1.20 2.99
CA VAL A 36 32.78 2.14 3.30
C VAL A 36 32.38 2.04 4.76
N GLY A 37 32.34 3.18 5.44
CA GLY A 37 31.78 3.30 6.78
C GLY A 37 30.27 3.52 6.70
N LEU A 38 29.53 2.83 7.58
CA LEU A 38 28.07 2.90 7.68
C LEU A 38 27.66 3.15 9.12
N ARG A 39 26.50 3.79 9.29
CA ARG A 39 25.79 3.90 10.55
C ARG A 39 24.35 3.41 10.39
N THR A 40 23.98 2.38 11.14
CA THR A 40 22.62 1.84 11.14
C THR A 40 21.61 2.82 11.73
N SER A 41 20.32 2.50 11.59
CA SER A 41 19.20 3.33 12.08
C SER A 41 19.28 3.63 13.58
N ASP A 42 19.79 2.67 14.37
CA ASP A 42 20.03 2.77 15.82
C ASP A 42 21.44 3.29 16.19
N GLY A 43 22.23 3.74 15.21
CA GLY A 43 23.49 4.43 15.44
C GLY A 43 24.76 3.56 15.49
N ARG A 44 24.64 2.23 15.36
CA ARG A 44 25.80 1.32 15.37
C ARG A 44 26.70 1.52 14.14
N PRO A 45 28.03 1.57 14.31
CA PRO A 45 28.96 1.69 13.21
C PRO A 45 29.24 0.33 12.56
N PHE A 46 29.37 0.32 11.24
CA PHE A 46 29.87 -0.82 10.45
C PHE A 46 30.92 -0.32 9.45
N ALA A 47 31.87 -1.19 9.11
CA ALA A 47 32.85 -0.94 8.06
C ALA A 47 32.78 -2.11 7.06
N ALA A 48 32.36 -1.84 5.84
CA ALA A 48 32.24 -2.85 4.79
C ALA A 48 33.37 -2.68 3.77
N ARG A 49 34.23 -3.68 3.65
CA ARG A 49 35.27 -3.73 2.62
C ARG A 49 34.63 -4.13 1.29
N LEU A 50 34.85 -3.33 0.26
CA LEU A 50 34.55 -3.68 -1.12
C LEU A 50 35.69 -4.54 -1.68
N THR A 51 35.35 -5.51 -2.52
CA THR A 51 36.29 -6.42 -3.17
C THR A 51 36.09 -6.38 -4.69
N SER A 52 36.94 -7.11 -5.43
CA SER A 52 36.76 -7.29 -6.88
C SER A 52 35.49 -8.05 -7.25
N THR A 53 34.80 -8.67 -6.29
CA THR A 53 33.54 -9.40 -6.49
C THR A 53 32.33 -8.66 -5.92
N THR A 54 32.49 -7.46 -5.37
CA THR A 54 31.35 -6.63 -4.94
C THR A 54 30.63 -6.08 -6.15
N VAL A 55 29.33 -6.35 -6.24
CA VAL A 55 28.44 -5.75 -7.24
C VAL A 55 27.64 -4.58 -6.64
N GLY A 56 27.41 -3.55 -7.44
CA GLY A 56 26.50 -2.46 -7.12
C GLY A 56 25.24 -2.54 -7.98
N GLU A 57 24.07 -2.43 -7.37
CA GLU A 57 22.76 -2.35 -8.06
C GLU A 57 22.10 -1.01 -7.74
N MET A 58 21.47 -0.40 -8.73
CA MET A 58 20.49 0.66 -8.50
C MET A 58 19.10 0.02 -8.37
N LEU A 59 18.36 0.36 -7.30
CA LEU A 59 17.03 -0.16 -7.01
C LEU A 59 16.15 -0.09 -8.25
N ARG A 60 15.44 -1.18 -8.57
CA ARG A 60 14.51 -1.28 -9.70
C ARG A 60 13.12 -1.70 -9.22
N ASN A 61 12.11 -1.32 -9.99
CA ASN A 61 10.73 -1.72 -9.72
C ASN A 61 10.38 -3.06 -10.40
N LEU A 62 9.19 -3.59 -10.13
CA LEU A 62 8.63 -4.70 -10.90
C LEU A 62 8.54 -4.33 -12.39
N GLY A 63 8.97 -5.25 -13.26
CA GLY A 63 9.03 -5.06 -14.72
C GLY A 63 10.23 -4.23 -15.22
N GLU A 64 11.05 -3.66 -14.33
CA GLU A 64 12.28 -2.96 -14.73
C GLU A 64 13.48 -3.94 -14.84
N ALA A 65 14.35 -3.68 -15.81
CA ALA A 65 15.60 -4.41 -15.97
C ALA A 65 16.58 -4.14 -14.82
N TYR A 66 17.50 -5.08 -14.58
CA TYR A 66 18.64 -4.88 -13.66
C TYR A 66 19.47 -3.67 -14.08
N VAL A 67 19.81 -2.80 -13.13
CA VAL A 67 20.60 -1.59 -13.36
C VAL A 67 21.94 -1.74 -12.64
N ASP A 68 22.97 -2.13 -13.40
CA ASP A 68 24.32 -2.25 -12.87
C ASP A 68 24.90 -0.88 -12.49
N ALA A 69 25.35 -0.76 -11.25
CA ALA A 69 26.03 0.42 -10.73
C ALA A 69 27.47 0.11 -10.30
N SER A 70 27.99 -1.10 -10.56
CA SER A 70 29.29 -1.56 -10.05
C SER A 70 30.47 -0.64 -10.41
N ALA A 71 30.50 -0.14 -11.65
CA ALA A 71 31.58 0.73 -12.14
C ALA A 71 31.59 2.13 -11.48
N GLN A 72 30.41 2.65 -11.12
CA GLN A 72 30.21 4.00 -10.59
C GLN A 72 30.01 4.03 -9.07
N MET A 73 29.76 2.88 -8.44
CA MET A 73 29.39 2.73 -7.04
C MET A 73 30.29 3.53 -6.09
N ARG A 74 31.61 3.49 -6.28
CA ARG A 74 32.59 4.18 -5.40
C ARG A 74 32.38 5.69 -5.36
N GLY A 75 32.02 6.31 -6.49
CA GLY A 75 31.68 7.74 -6.56
C GLY A 75 30.32 8.09 -5.93
N LEU A 76 29.46 7.08 -5.72
CA LEU A 76 28.15 7.23 -5.10
C LEU A 76 28.17 7.03 -3.58
N LEU A 77 29.26 6.52 -2.99
CA LEU A 77 29.39 6.29 -1.53
C LEU A 77 29.69 7.59 -0.77
N GLN A 78 28.76 8.53 -0.84
CA GLN A 78 28.84 9.86 -0.24
C GLN A 78 28.20 9.89 1.15
N PRO A 79 28.76 10.65 2.12
CA PRO A 79 28.18 10.76 3.46
C PRO A 79 26.70 11.15 3.47
N GLY A 80 25.93 10.52 4.35
CA GLY A 80 24.49 10.75 4.49
C GLY A 80 23.61 9.93 3.54
N ARG A 81 24.18 9.25 2.54
CA ARG A 81 23.42 8.36 1.65
C ARG A 81 22.99 7.10 2.39
N PHE A 82 21.70 6.75 2.31
CA PHE A 82 21.20 5.46 2.77
C PHE A 82 21.46 4.36 1.73
N ILE A 83 22.04 3.24 2.15
CA ILE A 83 22.30 2.07 1.30
C ILE A 83 22.04 0.76 2.04
N HIS A 84 21.91 -0.31 1.28
CA HIS A 84 21.92 -1.68 1.77
C HIS A 84 23.21 -2.37 1.31
N VAL A 85 23.89 -3.03 2.24
CA VAL A 85 25.08 -3.82 1.97
C VAL A 85 24.85 -5.24 2.46
N TYR A 86 24.73 -6.18 1.52
CA TYR A 86 24.71 -7.61 1.81
C TYR A 86 26.12 -8.18 1.61
N GLY A 87 26.60 -8.94 2.58
CA GLY A 87 27.98 -9.42 2.56
C GLY A 87 28.27 -10.51 3.57
N VAL A 88 29.55 -10.89 3.65
CA VAL A 88 30.02 -11.98 4.52
C VAL A 88 30.74 -11.38 5.72
N PHE A 89 30.36 -11.83 6.91
CA PHE A 89 31.02 -11.51 8.18
C PHE A 89 32.07 -12.57 8.52
N TYR A 90 33.24 -12.10 8.95
CA TYR A 90 34.41 -12.89 9.37
C TYR A 90 34.75 -12.56 10.83
N PRO A 91 34.19 -13.27 11.82
CA PRO A 91 34.44 -13.01 13.23
C PRO A 91 35.88 -13.34 13.64
N ASN A 92 36.36 -12.70 14.71
CA ASN A 92 37.67 -12.92 15.36
C ASN A 92 38.90 -12.61 14.50
N GLU A 93 38.78 -11.66 13.56
CA GLU A 93 39.96 -11.05 12.94
C GLU A 93 40.66 -10.09 13.92
N ASP A 94 41.90 -9.73 13.63
CA ASP A 94 42.76 -8.92 14.52
C ASP A 94 42.12 -7.58 14.95
N ASN A 95 41.18 -7.06 14.15
CA ASN A 95 40.45 -5.80 14.40
C ASN A 95 38.95 -6.01 14.69
N GLY A 96 38.52 -7.21 15.06
CA GLY A 96 37.12 -7.54 15.36
C GLY A 96 36.48 -8.42 14.30
N THR A 97 35.25 -8.12 13.91
CA THR A 97 34.56 -8.88 12.86
C THR A 97 34.73 -8.17 11.52
N GLY A 98 35.45 -8.79 10.58
CA GLY A 98 35.55 -8.31 9.21
C GLY A 98 34.20 -8.41 8.50
N PHE A 99 33.90 -7.48 7.60
CA PHE A 99 32.68 -7.48 6.79
C PHE A 99 33.02 -7.17 5.33
N GLU A 100 32.88 -8.16 4.46
CA GLU A 100 33.11 -8.01 3.02
C GLU A 100 31.79 -7.88 2.27
N ALA A 101 31.59 -6.74 1.62
CA ALA A 101 30.43 -6.49 0.79
C ALA A 101 30.42 -7.41 -0.43
N LYS A 102 29.29 -8.07 -0.70
CA LYS A 102 29.06 -8.83 -1.94
C LYS A 102 28.07 -8.12 -2.85
N HIS A 103 27.07 -7.45 -2.27
CA HIS A 103 26.09 -6.66 -3.00
C HIS A 103 25.81 -5.34 -2.27
N VAL A 104 25.91 -4.23 -2.98
CA VAL A 104 25.51 -2.89 -2.51
C VAL A 104 24.31 -2.42 -3.33
N LEU A 105 23.17 -2.24 -2.66
CA LEU A 105 21.95 -1.71 -3.27
C LEU A 105 21.82 -0.22 -2.96
N LEU A 106 21.71 0.58 -4.03
CA LEU A 106 21.58 2.03 -4.03
C LEU A 106 20.14 2.44 -4.37
N PHE A 107 19.63 3.48 -3.72
CA PHE A 107 18.24 3.90 -3.88
C PHE A 107 18.02 5.09 -4.82
N GLY A 108 19.08 5.77 -5.27
CA GLY A 108 19.02 6.93 -6.16
C GLY A 108 20.40 7.34 -6.65
N LYS A 109 20.49 8.29 -7.59
CA LYS A 109 21.77 8.80 -8.09
C LYS A 109 22.37 9.82 -7.15
N GLU A 110 21.56 10.65 -6.51
CA GLU A 110 21.99 11.58 -5.46
C GLU A 110 21.90 10.96 -4.05
N ALA A 111 22.54 11.58 -3.06
CA ALA A 111 22.63 11.03 -1.71
C ALA A 111 21.29 11.00 -0.96
N ASP A 112 20.40 11.95 -1.24
CA ASP A 112 19.06 12.10 -0.67
C ASP A 112 17.94 11.71 -1.64
N GLU A 113 18.28 11.19 -2.82
CA GLU A 113 17.33 10.71 -3.82
C GLU A 113 16.92 9.27 -3.53
N TYR A 114 15.61 9.02 -3.55
CA TYR A 114 15.01 7.69 -3.46
C TYR A 114 14.11 7.48 -4.68
N ARG A 115 14.44 6.52 -5.54
CA ARG A 115 13.69 6.19 -6.76
C ARG A 115 12.24 5.82 -6.47
N PHE A 116 11.96 5.23 -5.31
CA PHE A 116 10.60 4.91 -4.87
C PHE A 116 9.77 6.11 -4.41
N GLU A 117 10.37 7.30 -4.30
CA GLU A 117 9.66 8.57 -4.11
C GLU A 117 9.33 9.26 -5.45
N ALA A 118 9.66 8.65 -6.60
CA ALA A 118 9.25 9.17 -7.89
C ALA A 118 7.72 9.11 -8.06
N LEU A 119 7.16 10.18 -8.64
CA LEU A 119 5.73 10.44 -8.84
C LEU A 119 4.89 9.25 -9.32
N ASP A 120 5.44 8.41 -10.20
CA ASP A 120 4.77 7.28 -10.86
C ASP A 120 5.16 5.88 -10.31
N TRP A 121 6.05 5.82 -9.30
CA TRP A 121 6.67 4.57 -8.87
C TRP A 121 5.67 3.55 -8.39
N TRP A 122 4.81 3.96 -7.45
CA TRP A 122 3.85 3.07 -6.83
C TRP A 122 2.71 2.70 -7.79
N GLN A 123 2.28 3.62 -8.66
CA GLN A 123 1.28 3.33 -9.69
C GLN A 123 1.80 2.31 -10.71
N ARG A 124 3.08 2.39 -11.11
CA ARG A 124 3.72 1.36 -11.95
C ARG A 124 3.82 0.03 -11.23
N GLN A 125 4.14 0.03 -9.94
CA GLN A 125 4.21 -1.19 -9.15
C GLN A 125 2.85 -1.90 -9.04
N VAL A 126 1.78 -1.15 -8.69
CA VAL A 126 0.42 -1.70 -8.59
C VAL A 126 -0.04 -2.28 -9.93
N ARG A 127 0.24 -1.61 -11.06
CA ARG A 127 -0.06 -2.14 -12.40
C ARG A 127 0.68 -3.45 -12.67
N ALA A 128 1.97 -3.53 -12.38
CA ALA A 128 2.75 -4.75 -12.58
C ALA A 128 2.23 -5.92 -11.74
N ILE A 129 1.76 -5.66 -10.51
CA ILE A 129 1.12 -6.66 -9.65
C ILE A 129 -0.25 -7.06 -10.22
N ALA A 130 -1.04 -6.10 -10.69
CA ALA A 130 -2.34 -6.35 -11.30
C ALA A 130 -2.20 -7.24 -12.55
N ASP A 131 -1.24 -6.92 -13.41
CA ASP A 131 -0.94 -7.67 -14.63
C ASP A 131 -0.50 -9.10 -14.29
N PHE A 132 0.30 -9.28 -13.23
CA PHE A 132 0.67 -10.61 -12.74
C PHE A 132 -0.57 -11.44 -12.35
N TYR A 133 -1.50 -10.90 -11.56
CA TYR A 133 -2.70 -11.64 -11.16
C TYR A 133 -3.67 -11.86 -12.33
N LEU A 134 -3.82 -10.89 -13.25
CA LEU A 134 -4.61 -11.10 -14.46
C LEU A 134 -4.02 -12.21 -15.33
N GLN A 135 -2.69 -12.27 -15.44
CA GLN A 135 -2.00 -13.33 -16.16
C GLN A 135 -2.20 -14.69 -15.49
N ALA A 136 -2.00 -14.75 -14.17
CA ALA A 136 -2.12 -15.98 -13.38
C ALA A 136 -3.55 -16.54 -13.40
N GLU A 137 -4.56 -15.68 -13.23
CA GLU A 137 -5.95 -16.10 -13.08
C GLU A 137 -6.72 -16.19 -14.40
N PHE A 138 -6.41 -15.34 -15.38
CA PHE A 138 -7.24 -15.20 -16.58
C PHE A 138 -6.44 -15.24 -17.89
N GLY A 139 -5.14 -15.52 -17.82
CA GLY A 139 -4.27 -15.61 -18.99
C GLY A 139 -3.92 -14.25 -19.61
N GLY A 140 -4.18 -13.14 -18.92
CA GLY A 140 -3.79 -11.79 -19.31
C GLY A 140 -4.95 -10.85 -19.61
N ALA A 141 -4.63 -9.59 -19.93
CA ALA A 141 -5.60 -8.58 -20.31
C ALA A 141 -6.27 -8.89 -21.67
N GLY A 142 -7.56 -8.58 -21.81
CA GLY A 142 -8.32 -8.80 -23.05
C GLY A 142 -8.95 -10.19 -23.21
N ASN A 143 -8.73 -11.09 -22.25
CA ASN A 143 -9.46 -12.35 -22.13
C ASN A 143 -10.77 -12.15 -21.35
N GLY A 144 -11.70 -13.11 -21.46
CA GLY A 144 -12.88 -13.14 -20.58
C GLY A 144 -12.50 -13.48 -19.13
N TYR A 145 -13.06 -12.75 -18.17
CA TYR A 145 -12.78 -12.91 -16.74
C TYR A 145 -13.76 -13.89 -16.06
N ASP A 146 -13.70 -15.17 -16.43
CA ASP A 146 -14.55 -16.20 -15.83
C ASP A 146 -13.96 -16.72 -14.50
N TYR A 147 -14.56 -16.29 -13.39
CA TYR A 147 -14.14 -16.68 -12.05
C TYR A 147 -14.42 -18.15 -11.70
N ARG A 148 -15.18 -18.92 -12.50
CA ARG A 148 -15.21 -20.40 -12.30
C ARG A 148 -13.82 -21.02 -12.49
N GLY A 149 -12.99 -20.38 -13.31
CA GLY A 149 -11.59 -20.76 -13.52
C GLY A 149 -10.64 -20.29 -12.42
N TYR A 150 -11.01 -19.31 -11.59
CA TYR A 150 -10.15 -18.71 -10.55
C TYR A 150 -9.66 -19.76 -9.53
N ARG A 151 -8.47 -19.60 -8.95
CA ARG A 151 -8.01 -20.46 -7.85
C ARG A 151 -7.38 -19.66 -6.71
N THR A 152 -7.81 -19.91 -5.48
CA THR A 152 -7.21 -19.30 -4.27
C THR A 152 -5.70 -19.54 -4.20
N ASP A 153 -5.28 -20.78 -4.48
CA ASP A 153 -3.88 -21.17 -4.36
C ASP A 153 -3.12 -21.01 -5.68
N LEU A 154 -2.11 -20.13 -5.67
CA LEU A 154 -1.15 -19.93 -6.75
C LEU A 154 0.27 -20.29 -6.32
N SER A 155 1.00 -20.99 -7.19
CA SER A 155 2.43 -21.28 -6.98
C SER A 155 3.29 -20.01 -6.93
N MET A 156 4.56 -20.15 -6.58
CA MET A 156 5.53 -19.03 -6.61
C MET A 156 5.65 -18.36 -7.99
N LEU A 157 5.34 -19.10 -9.06
CA LEU A 157 5.38 -18.63 -10.45
C LEU A 157 4.00 -18.15 -10.95
N GLY A 158 3.00 -18.02 -10.07
CA GLY A 158 1.64 -17.65 -10.46
C GLY A 158 0.86 -18.74 -11.19
N THR A 159 1.28 -20.00 -11.08
CA THR A 159 0.52 -21.12 -11.68
C THR A 159 -0.56 -21.59 -10.71
N LYS A 160 -1.79 -21.73 -11.20
CA LYS A 160 -2.90 -22.32 -10.45
C LYS A 160 -2.56 -23.72 -9.95
N THR A 161 -2.83 -23.99 -8.68
CA THR A 161 -2.73 -25.36 -8.15
C THR A 161 -3.92 -26.22 -8.57
N GLN A 162 -3.89 -27.51 -8.22
CA GLN A 162 -5.01 -28.44 -8.44
C GLN A 162 -6.15 -28.29 -7.43
N SER A 163 -6.04 -27.36 -6.47
CA SER A 163 -7.11 -27.07 -5.53
C SER A 163 -8.39 -26.74 -6.29
N ILE A 164 -9.52 -27.22 -5.77
CA ILE A 164 -10.86 -26.86 -6.30
C ILE A 164 -11.54 -25.79 -5.46
N ARG A 165 -10.91 -25.42 -4.32
CA ARG A 165 -11.40 -24.43 -3.40
C ARG A 165 -11.25 -23.04 -3.99
N GLN A 166 -12.30 -22.24 -3.78
CA GLN A 166 -12.30 -20.80 -3.93
C GLN A 166 -12.80 -20.19 -2.63
N GLU A 167 -12.09 -19.20 -2.11
CA GLU A 167 -12.38 -18.58 -0.81
C GLU A 167 -12.83 -17.15 -0.98
N THR A 168 -13.87 -16.77 -0.23
CA THR A 168 -14.57 -15.49 -0.41
C THR A 168 -13.66 -14.29 -0.18
N ASP A 169 -12.95 -14.29 0.94
CA ASP A 169 -12.11 -13.18 1.37
C ASP A 169 -10.94 -12.97 0.40
N THR A 170 -10.34 -14.05 -0.10
CA THR A 170 -9.23 -14.02 -1.05
C THR A 170 -9.67 -13.48 -2.41
N ILE A 171 -10.83 -13.92 -2.92
CA ILE A 171 -11.42 -13.32 -4.14
C ILE A 171 -11.70 -11.83 -3.91
N SER A 172 -12.29 -11.46 -2.78
CA SER A 172 -12.59 -10.05 -2.48
C SER A 172 -11.33 -9.18 -2.39
N ARG A 173 -10.24 -9.72 -1.83
CA ARG A 173 -8.92 -9.07 -1.82
C ARG A 173 -8.33 -8.90 -3.22
N LEU A 174 -8.53 -9.86 -4.14
CA LEU A 174 -8.15 -9.69 -5.55
C LEU A 174 -8.97 -8.59 -6.20
N ILE A 175 -10.29 -8.58 -6.00
CA ILE A 175 -11.20 -7.55 -6.53
C ILE A 175 -10.79 -6.16 -6.03
N TYR A 176 -10.46 -6.01 -4.74
CA TYR A 176 -9.95 -4.76 -4.19
C TYR A 176 -8.69 -4.29 -4.92
N GLY A 177 -7.72 -5.18 -5.11
CA GLY A 177 -6.47 -4.84 -5.76
C GLY A 177 -6.65 -4.43 -7.22
N LEU A 178 -7.46 -5.16 -7.98
CA LEU A 178 -7.79 -4.84 -9.38
C LEU A 178 -8.57 -3.52 -9.49
N SER A 179 -9.55 -3.29 -8.62
CA SER A 179 -10.29 -2.02 -8.55
C SER A 179 -9.36 -0.85 -8.25
N THR A 180 -8.41 -1.05 -7.33
CA THR A 180 -7.41 -0.05 -6.97
C THR A 180 -6.42 0.22 -8.11
N ALA A 181 -6.04 -0.81 -8.87
CA ALA A 181 -5.26 -0.65 -10.08
C ALA A 181 -6.00 0.18 -11.14
N TYR A 182 -7.31 -0.02 -11.32
CA TYR A 182 -8.14 0.86 -12.16
C TYR A 182 -8.14 2.29 -11.61
N LEU A 183 -8.42 2.48 -10.31
CA LEU A 183 -8.47 3.80 -9.68
C LEU A 183 -7.18 4.60 -9.92
N LEU A 184 -6.01 3.96 -9.92
CA LEU A 184 -4.72 4.63 -10.16
C LEU A 184 -4.33 4.82 -11.63
N SER A 185 -4.96 4.10 -12.58
CA SER A 185 -4.44 4.02 -13.95
C SER A 185 -5.47 4.16 -15.08
N GLY A 186 -6.76 4.00 -14.79
CA GLY A 186 -7.81 3.92 -15.81
C GLY A 186 -7.80 2.64 -16.63
N GLY A 187 -7.00 1.63 -16.26
CA GLY A 187 -6.86 0.38 -17.01
C GLY A 187 -8.16 -0.46 -17.00
N GLN A 188 -8.93 -0.40 -18.08
CA GLN A 188 -10.27 -1.00 -18.17
C GLN A 188 -10.29 -2.51 -17.86
N ALA A 189 -9.25 -3.25 -18.29
CA ALA A 189 -9.09 -4.67 -18.00
C ALA A 189 -9.16 -4.99 -16.49
N TYR A 190 -8.61 -4.09 -15.64
CA TYR A 190 -8.65 -4.28 -14.19
C TYR A 190 -10.06 -4.11 -13.64
N LEU A 191 -10.79 -3.09 -14.11
CA LEU A 191 -12.17 -2.84 -13.70
C LEU A 191 -13.11 -3.96 -14.17
N ASP A 192 -12.98 -4.39 -15.42
CA ASP A 192 -13.80 -5.47 -15.98
C ASP A 192 -13.63 -6.77 -15.17
N ALA A 193 -12.38 -7.12 -14.82
CA ALA A 193 -12.08 -8.27 -13.98
C ALA A 193 -12.60 -8.11 -12.54
N ALA A 194 -12.53 -6.91 -11.98
CA ALA A 194 -13.04 -6.62 -10.64
C ALA A 194 -14.58 -6.70 -10.58
N VAL A 195 -15.28 -6.12 -11.56
CA VAL A 195 -16.75 -6.17 -11.68
C VAL A 195 -17.23 -7.61 -11.90
N ALA A 196 -16.53 -8.38 -12.74
CA ALA A 196 -16.83 -9.80 -12.92
C ALA A 196 -16.70 -10.59 -11.61
N GLY A 197 -15.64 -10.33 -10.84
CA GLY A 197 -15.43 -10.95 -9.53
C GLY A 197 -16.47 -10.55 -8.49
N ALA A 198 -16.84 -9.27 -8.44
CA ALA A 198 -17.87 -8.77 -7.53
C ALA A 198 -19.22 -9.44 -7.78
N ASN A 199 -19.62 -9.55 -9.05
CA ASN A 199 -20.83 -10.27 -9.44
C ASN A 199 -20.75 -11.75 -9.10
N TYR A 200 -19.60 -12.39 -9.36
CA TYR A 200 -19.37 -13.80 -9.02
C TYR A 200 -19.51 -14.05 -7.52
N LEU A 201 -18.91 -13.21 -6.67
CA LEU A 201 -19.08 -13.30 -5.22
C LEU A 201 -20.55 -13.20 -4.82
N ILE A 202 -21.28 -12.18 -5.30
CA ILE A 202 -22.68 -11.99 -4.93
C ILE A 202 -23.54 -13.19 -5.37
N GLU A 203 -23.27 -13.76 -6.54
CA GLU A 203 -24.08 -14.85 -7.10
C GLU A 203 -23.79 -16.19 -6.42
N HIS A 204 -22.53 -16.45 -6.06
CA HIS A 204 -22.09 -17.78 -5.63
C HIS A 204 -21.80 -17.87 -4.13
N PHE A 205 -21.40 -16.79 -3.47
CA PHE A 205 -20.93 -16.79 -2.07
C PHE A 205 -21.80 -15.97 -1.12
N CYS A 206 -22.67 -15.10 -1.62
CA CYS A 206 -23.58 -14.33 -0.78
C CYS A 206 -24.87 -15.10 -0.49
N ALA A 207 -25.27 -15.16 0.77
CA ALA A 207 -26.59 -15.56 1.21
C ALA A 207 -27.36 -14.33 1.71
N VAL A 208 -28.46 -13.99 1.05
CA VAL A 208 -29.33 -12.88 1.45
C VAL A 208 -30.53 -13.42 2.20
N ASP A 209 -30.63 -13.12 3.49
CA ASP A 209 -31.83 -13.37 4.28
C ASP A 209 -32.68 -12.10 4.35
N ARG A 210 -33.67 -12.03 3.44
CA ARG A 210 -34.60 -10.90 3.37
C ARG A 210 -35.53 -10.79 4.59
N SER A 211 -35.74 -11.89 5.33
CA SER A 211 -36.58 -11.86 6.55
C SER A 211 -35.85 -11.19 7.71
N GLN A 212 -34.53 -11.34 7.75
CA GLN A 212 -33.68 -10.72 8.77
C GLN A 212 -33.08 -9.39 8.32
N HIS A 213 -33.23 -9.04 7.04
CA HIS A 213 -32.60 -7.87 6.39
C HIS A 213 -31.07 -7.88 6.50
N ILE A 214 -30.46 -9.05 6.26
CA ILE A 214 -29.00 -9.23 6.31
C ILE A 214 -28.47 -9.96 5.07
N ALA A 215 -27.17 -9.83 4.84
CA ALA A 215 -26.40 -10.65 3.92
C ALA A 215 -25.17 -11.20 4.64
N TYR A 216 -24.96 -12.51 4.56
CA TYR A 216 -23.80 -13.20 5.10
C TYR A 216 -23.13 -14.03 4.01
N TRP A 217 -21.85 -14.32 4.21
CA TRP A 217 -20.99 -14.87 3.19
C TRP A 217 -20.52 -16.26 3.59
N TYR A 218 -20.62 -17.20 2.65
CA TYR A 218 -19.98 -18.52 2.80
C TYR A 218 -18.46 -18.32 2.90
N HIS A 219 -17.78 -19.09 3.74
CA HIS A 219 -16.32 -19.13 3.78
C HIS A 219 -15.72 -19.46 2.40
N ALA A 220 -16.25 -20.50 1.75
CA ALA A 220 -15.71 -20.99 0.49
C ALA A 220 -16.76 -21.69 -0.40
N VAL A 221 -16.36 -21.91 -1.66
CA VAL A 221 -17.03 -22.78 -2.63
C VAL A 221 -16.00 -23.71 -3.23
N ASP A 222 -16.33 -25.00 -3.31
CA ASP A 222 -15.60 -25.92 -4.18
C ASP A 222 -16.24 -26.00 -5.56
N VAL A 223 -15.44 -25.76 -6.59
CA VAL A 223 -15.84 -25.95 -7.99
C VAL A 223 -15.50 -27.38 -8.42
N LEU A 224 -16.51 -28.24 -8.50
CA LEU A 224 -16.36 -29.66 -8.79
C LEU A 224 -16.02 -29.91 -10.27
N PRO A 225 -15.40 -31.06 -10.61
CA PRO A 225 -15.02 -31.37 -12.00
C PRO A 225 -16.18 -31.42 -13.00
N ASP A 226 -17.41 -31.64 -12.55
CA ASP A 226 -18.63 -31.64 -13.37
C ASP A 226 -19.24 -30.23 -13.53
N GLY A 227 -18.63 -29.21 -12.94
CA GLY A 227 -19.10 -27.83 -12.93
C GLY A 227 -20.09 -27.52 -11.81
N GLY A 228 -20.41 -28.48 -10.93
CA GLY A 228 -21.22 -28.25 -9.74
C GLY A 228 -20.46 -27.50 -8.65
N GLU A 229 -21.20 -26.95 -7.68
CA GLU A 229 -20.64 -26.18 -6.57
C GLU A 229 -21.03 -26.78 -5.23
N ARG A 230 -20.05 -26.90 -4.31
CA ARG A 230 -20.30 -27.20 -2.90
C ARG A 230 -19.96 -25.96 -2.07
N LYS A 231 -20.98 -25.33 -1.47
CA LYS A 231 -20.82 -24.18 -0.59
C LYS A 231 -20.45 -24.60 0.83
N ILE A 232 -19.56 -23.85 1.46
CA ILE A 232 -19.04 -24.12 2.80
C ILE A 232 -19.27 -22.87 3.63
N LEU A 233 -20.19 -22.98 4.59
CA LEU A 233 -20.67 -21.83 5.35
C LEU A 233 -19.67 -21.38 6.40
N ALA A 234 -19.30 -22.29 7.29
CA ALA A 234 -18.39 -22.02 8.39
C ALA A 234 -16.94 -22.03 7.90
N SER A 235 -16.08 -21.27 8.58
CA SER A 235 -14.66 -21.27 8.29
C SER A 235 -14.06 -22.66 8.49
N GLU A 236 -13.15 -23.06 7.61
CA GLU A 236 -12.33 -24.25 7.78
C GLU A 236 -10.89 -23.89 8.18
N PHE A 237 -10.65 -22.63 8.58
CA PHE A 237 -9.33 -22.12 8.89
C PHE A 237 -9.03 -22.07 10.39
N GLY A 238 -7.90 -22.68 10.78
CA GLY A 238 -7.19 -22.41 12.04
C GLY A 238 -8.05 -22.16 13.27
N ASP A 239 -7.85 -20.99 13.89
CA ASP A 239 -8.53 -20.58 15.11
C ASP A 239 -10.01 -20.22 14.85
N ASP A 240 -10.43 -20.01 13.60
CA ASP A 240 -11.80 -19.63 13.19
C ASP A 240 -12.70 -20.84 12.86
N TYR A 241 -12.14 -22.06 12.93
CA TYR A 241 -12.78 -23.29 12.47
C TYR A 241 -14.20 -23.48 13.00
N ASN A 242 -15.10 -23.88 12.11
CA ASN A 242 -16.51 -24.17 12.37
C ASN A 242 -17.31 -23.00 12.96
N ALA A 243 -16.86 -21.76 12.75
CA ALA A 243 -17.58 -20.53 13.09
C ALA A 243 -17.80 -19.64 11.86
N ILE A 244 -18.58 -18.56 12.02
CA ILE A 244 -18.54 -17.41 11.11
C ILE A 244 -17.72 -16.32 11.78
N PRO A 245 -16.44 -16.16 11.42
CA PRO A 245 -15.60 -15.08 11.95
C PRO A 245 -16.02 -13.73 11.36
N CYS A 246 -16.06 -12.69 12.21
CA CYS A 246 -16.37 -11.32 11.79
C CYS A 246 -15.40 -10.84 10.71
N TYR A 247 -14.12 -11.19 10.86
CA TYR A 247 -13.04 -10.84 9.94
C TYR A 247 -13.31 -11.28 8.50
N GLU A 248 -13.69 -12.54 8.25
CA GLU A 248 -13.94 -13.03 6.89
C GLU A 248 -15.11 -12.26 6.24
N GLN A 249 -16.13 -11.93 7.03
CA GLN A 249 -17.28 -11.15 6.57
C GLN A 249 -16.88 -9.69 6.25
N ILE A 250 -15.98 -9.09 7.04
CA ILE A 250 -15.41 -7.75 6.78
C ILE A 250 -14.66 -7.75 5.44
N TYR A 251 -13.78 -8.73 5.22
CA TYR A 251 -13.00 -8.80 3.98
C TYR A 251 -13.86 -9.22 2.79
N ALA A 252 -14.97 -9.95 2.97
CA ALA A 252 -15.91 -10.24 1.90
C ALA A 252 -16.42 -8.97 1.21
N VAL A 253 -16.65 -7.88 1.95
CA VAL A 253 -17.14 -6.61 1.39
C VAL A 253 -16.04 -5.61 1.00
N ALA A 254 -14.77 -5.91 1.24
CA ALA A 254 -13.66 -5.01 0.91
C ALA A 254 -13.57 -4.72 -0.60
N GLY A 255 -13.53 -5.77 -1.42
CA GLY A 255 -13.52 -5.65 -2.88
C GLY A 255 -14.79 -5.03 -3.43
N LEU A 256 -15.97 -5.44 -2.93
CA LEU A 256 -17.26 -4.90 -3.36
C LEU A 256 -17.36 -3.39 -3.12
N THR A 257 -16.86 -2.92 -1.98
CA THR A 257 -16.89 -1.51 -1.62
C THR A 257 -15.96 -0.69 -2.52
N GLN A 258 -14.79 -1.23 -2.88
CA GLN A 258 -13.88 -0.55 -3.80
C GLN A 258 -14.44 -0.47 -5.23
N VAL A 259 -15.12 -1.52 -5.71
CA VAL A 259 -15.86 -1.46 -6.98
C VAL A 259 -16.99 -0.43 -6.89
N TYR A 260 -17.80 -0.46 -5.81
CA TYR A 260 -18.87 0.52 -5.60
C TYR A 260 -18.36 1.96 -5.56
N ARG A 261 -17.21 2.22 -4.93
CA ARG A 261 -16.57 3.55 -4.91
C ARG A 261 -16.24 4.05 -6.32
N ILE A 262 -15.91 3.16 -7.24
CA ILE A 262 -15.58 3.48 -8.63
C ILE A 262 -16.84 3.62 -9.49
N THR A 263 -17.83 2.74 -9.31
CA THR A 263 -18.94 2.56 -10.26
C THR A 263 -20.27 3.11 -9.77
N GLY A 264 -20.48 3.20 -8.46
CA GLY A 264 -21.74 3.55 -7.84
C GLY A 264 -22.87 2.56 -8.10
N GLU A 265 -22.54 1.30 -8.43
CA GLU A 265 -23.54 0.27 -8.77
C GLU A 265 -24.52 -0.01 -7.60
N PRO A 266 -25.85 0.19 -7.79
CA PRO A 266 -26.82 0.05 -6.70
C PRO A 266 -26.91 -1.35 -6.08
N ARG A 267 -26.67 -2.41 -6.87
CA ARG A 267 -26.69 -3.80 -6.37
C ARG A 267 -25.58 -4.03 -5.34
N LEU A 268 -24.37 -3.52 -5.60
CA LEU A 268 -23.26 -3.59 -4.66
C LEU A 268 -23.63 -2.87 -3.36
N ARG A 269 -24.24 -1.69 -3.49
CA ARG A 269 -24.68 -0.90 -2.33
C ARG A 269 -25.69 -1.64 -1.45
N GLU A 270 -26.71 -2.26 -2.05
CA GLU A 270 -27.70 -3.07 -1.31
C GLU A 270 -27.01 -4.18 -0.51
N ILE A 271 -26.11 -4.94 -1.15
CA ILE A 271 -25.41 -6.05 -0.49
C ILE A 271 -24.49 -5.56 0.62
N ILE A 272 -23.73 -4.49 0.41
CA ILE A 272 -22.87 -3.89 1.44
C ILE A 272 -23.70 -3.48 2.66
N ASP A 273 -24.82 -2.78 2.45
CA ASP A 273 -25.71 -2.36 3.55
C ASP A 273 -26.30 -3.57 4.31
N LEU A 274 -26.70 -4.63 3.59
CA LEU A 274 -27.19 -5.86 4.21
C LEU A 274 -26.11 -6.61 5.01
N THR A 275 -24.84 -6.59 4.57
CA THR A 275 -23.75 -7.16 5.36
C THR A 275 -23.40 -6.28 6.56
N ILE A 276 -23.51 -4.95 6.46
CA ILE A 276 -23.38 -4.08 7.64
C ILE A 276 -24.48 -4.38 8.67
N ASN A 277 -25.70 -4.66 8.23
CA ASN A 277 -26.77 -5.09 9.14
C ASN A 277 -26.44 -6.40 9.87
N LEU A 278 -25.73 -7.34 9.23
CA LEU A 278 -25.22 -8.55 9.90
C LEU A 278 -24.29 -8.16 11.05
N PHE A 279 -23.33 -7.26 10.81
CA PHE A 279 -22.41 -6.77 11.85
C PHE A 279 -23.17 -6.14 13.01
N GLN A 280 -24.06 -5.18 12.71
CA GLN A 280 -24.78 -4.44 13.74
C GLN A 280 -25.76 -5.30 14.55
N LYS A 281 -26.29 -6.37 13.96
CA LYS A 281 -27.31 -7.20 14.61
C LYS A 281 -26.74 -8.38 15.40
N TYR A 282 -25.65 -8.98 14.93
CA TYR A 282 -25.16 -10.25 15.48
C TYR A 282 -23.72 -10.19 16.02
N PHE A 283 -22.89 -9.26 15.53
CA PHE A 283 -21.51 -9.11 16.01
C PHE A 283 -21.37 -7.96 17.01
N HIS A 284 -22.03 -6.82 16.79
CA HIS A 284 -21.95 -5.66 17.67
C HIS A 284 -22.48 -6.01 19.07
N ASP A 285 -21.73 -5.62 20.10
CA ASP A 285 -22.12 -5.76 21.50
C ASP A 285 -22.77 -4.46 22.00
N PRO A 286 -24.11 -4.36 22.07
CA PRO A 286 -24.78 -3.13 22.47
C PRO A 286 -24.59 -2.80 23.95
N ASP A 287 -24.17 -3.76 24.79
CA ASP A 287 -24.06 -3.57 26.23
C ASP A 287 -22.67 -3.03 26.61
N ARG A 288 -21.62 -3.48 25.91
CA ARG A 288 -20.22 -3.16 26.25
C ARG A 288 -19.41 -2.58 25.10
N GLY A 289 -20.02 -2.32 23.95
CA GLY A 289 -19.36 -1.78 22.75
C GLY A 289 -18.42 -2.77 22.06
N GLY A 290 -17.96 -2.39 20.88
CA GLY A 290 -17.14 -3.24 20.01
C GLY A 290 -17.92 -4.40 19.39
N TYR A 291 -17.17 -5.32 18.77
CA TYR A 291 -17.73 -6.42 17.98
C TYR A 291 -17.15 -7.75 18.47
N TYR A 292 -18.00 -8.75 18.59
CA TYR A 292 -17.60 -10.13 18.81
C TYR A 292 -16.79 -10.65 17.64
N SER A 293 -15.80 -11.51 17.91
CA SER A 293 -14.94 -12.07 16.88
C SER A 293 -15.61 -13.14 16.03
N HIS A 294 -16.58 -13.87 16.60
CA HIS A 294 -17.24 -14.99 15.95
C HIS A 294 -18.73 -15.05 16.30
N ILE A 295 -19.50 -15.63 15.40
CA ILE A 295 -20.87 -16.09 15.68
C ILE A 295 -21.05 -17.54 15.25
N ASP A 296 -21.95 -18.25 15.92
CA ASP A 296 -22.33 -19.62 15.57
C ASP A 296 -23.06 -19.63 14.20
N PRO A 297 -22.63 -20.46 13.22
CA PRO A 297 -23.27 -20.54 11.91
C PRO A 297 -24.75 -20.91 11.93
N VAL A 298 -25.25 -21.53 13.01
CA VAL A 298 -26.65 -21.97 13.13
C VAL A 298 -27.54 -20.93 13.80
N THR A 299 -27.05 -20.30 14.86
CA THR A 299 -27.86 -19.41 15.72
C THR A 299 -27.52 -17.94 15.56
N PHE A 300 -26.38 -17.62 14.94
CA PHE A 300 -25.73 -16.31 14.95
C PHE A 300 -25.49 -15.74 16.36
N ASP A 301 -25.45 -16.59 17.39
CA ASP A 301 -25.15 -16.17 18.75
C ASP A 301 -23.63 -16.19 18.98
N PRO A 302 -22.99 -15.05 19.30
CA PRO A 302 -21.57 -14.99 19.63
C PRO A 302 -21.22 -15.70 20.94
N ARG A 303 -22.22 -16.09 21.74
CA ARG A 303 -22.06 -16.76 23.04
C ARG A 303 -22.52 -18.23 23.00
N SER A 304 -22.81 -18.75 21.80
CA SER A 304 -23.24 -20.12 21.62
C SER A 304 -22.19 -21.11 22.16
N PRO A 305 -22.58 -22.12 22.97
CA PRO A 305 -21.67 -23.18 23.38
C PRO A 305 -21.04 -23.96 22.22
N ALA A 306 -21.62 -23.90 21.01
CA ALA A 306 -21.06 -24.53 19.82
C ALA A 306 -19.71 -23.91 19.41
N LEU A 307 -19.44 -22.67 19.80
CA LEU A 307 -18.17 -21.97 19.54
C LEU A 307 -17.04 -22.42 20.48
N GLU A 308 -17.32 -23.32 21.43
CA GLU A 308 -16.34 -23.91 22.36
C GLU A 308 -16.08 -25.41 22.05
N ALA A 309 -16.48 -25.88 20.87
CA ALA A 309 -16.35 -27.28 20.47
C ALA A 309 -14.98 -27.60 19.85
N ASP A 310 -14.60 -28.89 19.86
CA ASP A 310 -13.45 -29.45 19.15
C ASP A 310 -12.08 -28.80 19.44
N GLY A 311 -11.93 -28.20 20.63
CA GLY A 311 -10.69 -27.56 21.07
C GLY A 311 -10.55 -26.09 20.68
N HIS A 312 -11.54 -25.54 19.99
CA HIS A 312 -11.65 -24.11 19.71
C HIS A 312 -12.35 -23.40 20.87
N THR A 313 -11.98 -22.15 21.11
CA THR A 313 -12.55 -21.36 22.20
C THR A 313 -12.89 -19.99 21.67
N ASN A 314 -14.00 -19.87 20.93
CA ASN A 314 -14.37 -18.65 20.20
C ASN A 314 -15.56 -17.90 20.80
N ALA A 315 -16.27 -18.49 21.77
CA ALA A 315 -17.45 -17.85 22.36
C ALA A 315 -17.05 -16.59 23.15
N ASP A 316 -17.91 -15.57 23.08
CA ASP A 316 -17.84 -14.35 23.89
C ASP A 316 -16.43 -13.71 23.89
N ARG A 317 -15.85 -13.51 22.72
CA ARG A 317 -14.52 -12.89 22.54
C ARG A 317 -14.55 -11.71 21.59
N LYS A 318 -13.61 -10.78 21.78
CA LYS A 318 -13.37 -9.60 20.95
C LYS A 318 -11.89 -9.50 20.65
N ASN A 319 -11.54 -8.98 19.48
CA ASN A 319 -10.13 -8.79 19.11
C ASN A 319 -9.93 -7.62 18.14
N TRP A 320 -8.66 -7.32 17.85
CA TRP A 320 -8.27 -6.36 16.80
C TRP A 320 -9.05 -6.60 15.50
N ASN A 321 -9.09 -7.84 15.02
CA ASN A 321 -9.69 -8.16 13.72
C ASN A 321 -11.19 -7.87 13.66
N SER A 322 -11.92 -8.07 14.76
CA SER A 322 -13.36 -7.77 14.84
C SER A 322 -13.68 -6.29 14.98
N VAL A 323 -12.77 -5.48 15.52
CA VAL A 323 -13.03 -4.05 15.79
C VAL A 323 -12.34 -3.16 14.75
N GLY A 324 -11.04 -3.36 14.58
CA GLY A 324 -10.16 -2.51 13.78
C GLY A 324 -10.23 -2.76 12.28
N ASP A 325 -10.43 -4.00 11.82
CA ASP A 325 -10.41 -4.28 10.37
C ASP A 325 -11.60 -3.66 9.62
N HIS A 326 -12.70 -3.33 10.31
CA HIS A 326 -13.79 -2.55 9.73
C HIS A 326 -13.30 -1.24 9.08
N ILE A 327 -12.31 -0.58 9.71
CA ILE A 327 -11.84 0.75 9.34
C ILE A 327 -11.18 0.76 7.94
N PRO A 328 -10.06 0.04 7.70
CA PRO A 328 -9.40 0.05 6.39
C PRO A 328 -10.15 -0.74 5.34
N ALA A 329 -10.77 -1.87 5.70
CA ALA A 329 -11.22 -2.84 4.70
C ALA A 329 -12.36 -2.29 3.84
N TYR A 330 -13.32 -1.56 4.44
CA TYR A 330 -14.44 -1.01 3.68
C TYR A 330 -15.00 0.32 4.22
N LEU A 331 -15.01 0.58 5.53
CA LEU A 331 -15.75 1.73 6.07
C LEU A 331 -15.24 3.07 5.55
N ILE A 332 -13.92 3.26 5.49
CA ILE A 332 -13.34 4.49 4.93
C ILE A 332 -13.75 4.64 3.46
N ASN A 333 -13.59 3.59 2.64
CA ASN A 333 -13.94 3.65 1.22
C ASN A 333 -15.45 3.88 1.00
N LEU A 334 -16.30 3.32 1.86
CA LEU A 334 -17.75 3.51 1.82
C LEU A 334 -18.14 4.93 2.24
N TYR A 335 -17.52 5.47 3.28
CA TYR A 335 -17.70 6.87 3.66
C TYR A 335 -17.25 7.80 2.53
N LEU A 336 -16.08 7.56 1.94
CA LEU A 336 -15.57 8.35 0.82
C LEU A 336 -16.52 8.29 -0.39
N ALA A 337 -17.13 7.15 -0.67
CA ALA A 337 -18.09 7.00 -1.77
C ALA A 337 -19.44 7.72 -1.52
N THR A 338 -19.85 7.89 -0.26
CA THR A 338 -21.25 8.25 0.09
C THR A 338 -21.38 9.58 0.83
N GLY A 339 -20.41 9.93 1.67
CA GLY A 339 -20.47 11.04 2.63
C GLY A 339 -21.47 10.84 3.78
N GLU A 340 -22.02 9.63 3.95
CA GLU A 340 -23.03 9.36 4.96
C GLU A 340 -22.45 9.34 6.38
N GLN A 341 -23.01 10.17 7.27
CA GLN A 341 -22.50 10.34 8.63
C GLN A 341 -22.56 9.06 9.46
N ARG A 342 -23.51 8.16 9.22
CA ARG A 342 -23.59 6.88 9.95
C ARG A 342 -22.32 6.03 9.82
N TYR A 343 -21.61 6.12 8.69
CA TYR A 343 -20.34 5.41 8.52
C TYR A 343 -19.19 6.12 9.22
N ALA A 344 -19.20 7.46 9.26
CA ALA A 344 -18.26 8.23 10.07
C ALA A 344 -18.46 7.98 11.58
N ASP A 345 -19.71 7.80 12.02
CA ASP A 345 -20.04 7.44 13.40
C ASP A 345 -19.53 6.03 13.74
N MET A 346 -19.72 5.05 12.85
CA MET A 346 -19.19 3.70 13.02
C MET A 346 -17.65 3.67 13.02
N LEU A 347 -17.00 4.48 12.18
CA LEU A 347 -15.54 4.65 12.17
C LEU A 347 -15.03 5.23 13.49
N GLU A 348 -15.70 6.26 14.00
CA GLU A 348 -15.39 6.89 15.29
C GLU A 348 -15.53 5.90 16.44
N ASP A 349 -16.62 5.13 16.48
CA ASP A 349 -16.86 4.11 17.50
C ASP A 349 -15.77 3.03 17.52
N CYS A 350 -15.34 2.53 16.34
CA CYS A 350 -14.21 1.61 16.25
C CYS A 350 -12.92 2.23 16.80
N CYS A 351 -12.60 3.48 16.44
CA CYS A 351 -11.39 4.18 16.90
C CYS A 351 -11.42 4.48 18.40
N ASP A 352 -12.55 4.92 18.93
CA ASP A 352 -12.76 5.18 20.37
C ASP A 352 -12.64 3.89 21.18
N THR A 353 -13.20 2.78 20.67
CA THR A 353 -13.06 1.46 21.27
C THR A 353 -11.58 1.04 21.34
N ILE A 354 -10.82 1.25 20.26
CA ILE A 354 -9.38 0.95 20.22
C ILE A 354 -8.64 1.78 21.28
N VAL A 355 -8.86 3.09 21.32
CA VAL A 355 -8.23 3.97 22.32
C VAL A 355 -8.59 3.56 23.75
N GLY A 356 -9.83 3.16 24.00
CA GLY A 356 -10.32 2.81 25.33
C GLY A 356 -9.80 1.48 25.87
N HIS A 357 -9.54 0.49 25.01
CA HIS A 357 -9.29 -0.89 25.45
C HIS A 357 -7.93 -1.48 25.08
N PHE A 358 -7.33 -1.06 23.96
CA PHE A 358 -6.12 -1.69 23.43
C PHE A 358 -4.81 -1.27 24.11
N PRO A 359 -4.65 -0.03 24.65
CA PRO A 359 -3.44 0.35 25.36
C PRO A 359 -3.14 -0.57 26.56
N ASP A 360 -1.91 -1.06 26.62
CA ASP A 360 -1.43 -1.92 27.72
C ASP A 360 0.03 -1.61 28.08
N TYR A 361 0.37 -0.33 28.03
CA TYR A 361 1.76 0.11 28.04
C TYR A 361 2.46 0.06 29.41
N ASP A 362 1.72 -0.20 30.48
CA ASP A 362 2.30 -0.48 31.79
C ASP A 362 2.86 -1.92 31.86
N ALA A 363 2.36 -2.83 31.02
CA ALA A 363 2.78 -4.24 30.99
C ALA A 363 3.70 -4.58 29.81
N SER A 364 3.55 -3.91 28.67
CA SER A 364 4.25 -4.23 27.42
C SER A 364 4.36 -3.02 26.51
N PRO A 365 5.41 -2.86 25.68
CA PRO A 365 5.47 -1.79 24.69
C PRO A 365 4.49 -1.97 23.51
N PHE A 366 3.67 -3.02 23.53
CA PHE A 366 2.68 -3.34 22.51
C PHE A 366 1.26 -3.30 23.07
N VAL A 367 0.28 -3.01 22.21
CA VAL A 367 -1.14 -3.11 22.55
C VAL A 367 -1.55 -4.53 22.97
N GLN A 368 -2.65 -4.63 23.72
CA GLN A 368 -3.39 -5.89 23.90
C GLN A 368 -4.42 -6.01 22.77
N GLU A 369 -4.39 -7.11 22.03
CA GLU A 369 -5.22 -7.28 20.83
C GLU A 369 -6.42 -8.21 21.02
N LYS A 370 -6.48 -8.93 22.14
CA LYS A 370 -7.47 -10.01 22.35
C LYS A 370 -8.11 -9.90 23.72
N PHE A 371 -9.42 -10.10 23.75
CA PHE A 371 -10.24 -9.87 24.93
C PHE A 371 -11.37 -10.88 25.01
N PHE A 372 -11.82 -11.15 26.22
CA PHE A 372 -13.15 -11.70 26.45
C PHE A 372 -14.22 -10.62 26.16
N GLY A 373 -15.48 -11.01 26.09
CA GLY A 373 -16.60 -10.11 25.79
C GLY A 373 -16.76 -8.97 26.79
N ASP A 374 -16.21 -9.10 27.99
CA ASP A 374 -16.18 -8.08 29.03
C ASP A 374 -14.95 -7.14 28.98
N TRP A 375 -14.13 -7.24 27.93
CA TRP A 375 -12.88 -6.51 27.76
C TRP A 375 -11.75 -6.90 28.74
N ASN A 376 -11.90 -7.98 29.50
CA ASN A 376 -10.75 -8.57 30.17
C ASN A 376 -9.78 -9.15 29.13
N LYS A 377 -8.49 -8.95 29.35
CA LYS A 377 -7.43 -9.39 28.42
C LYS A 377 -7.43 -10.91 28.27
N ASP A 378 -7.49 -11.39 27.04
CA ASP A 378 -7.29 -12.81 26.71
C ASP A 378 -5.84 -13.00 26.22
N GLN A 379 -5.01 -13.57 27.08
CA GLN A 379 -3.58 -13.80 26.83
C GLN A 379 -3.24 -15.26 26.55
N GLU A 380 -4.22 -16.14 26.53
CA GLU A 380 -4.03 -17.57 26.27
C GLU A 380 -4.74 -18.04 24.99
N TYR A 381 -5.48 -17.15 24.32
CA TYR A 381 -6.21 -17.46 23.09
C TYR A 381 -5.32 -17.96 21.94
N GLY A 382 -5.70 -19.14 21.44
CA GLY A 382 -5.22 -19.70 20.18
C GLY A 382 -3.70 -19.85 20.11
N GLN A 383 -3.18 -19.78 18.89
CA GLN A 383 -1.73 -19.87 18.67
C GLN A 383 -0.98 -18.59 19.03
N GLN A 384 -1.65 -17.43 18.97
CA GLN A 384 -1.00 -16.15 19.26
C GLN A 384 -0.78 -15.92 20.76
N ARG A 385 -1.57 -16.47 21.69
CA ARG A 385 -1.40 -16.26 23.15
C ARG A 385 -1.07 -14.81 23.53
N ASN A 386 -0.08 -14.54 24.39
CA ASN A 386 0.42 -13.22 24.79
C ASN A 386 1.53 -12.67 23.88
N ARG A 387 1.33 -12.75 22.56
CA ARG A 387 2.28 -12.26 21.55
C ARG A 387 1.71 -11.05 20.82
N ALA A 388 2.59 -10.14 20.44
CA ALA A 388 2.25 -8.93 19.70
C ALA A 388 2.48 -9.13 18.22
N ILE A 389 1.52 -8.67 17.43
CA ILE A 389 1.67 -8.53 15.99
C ILE A 389 2.13 -7.10 15.73
N VAL A 390 3.39 -6.94 15.30
CA VAL A 390 4.00 -5.61 15.12
C VAL A 390 3.22 -4.79 14.09
N GLY A 391 2.75 -5.46 13.02
CA GLY A 391 1.95 -4.84 11.97
C GLY A 391 0.64 -4.27 12.48
N HIS A 392 -0.04 -4.91 13.43
CA HIS A 392 -1.31 -4.42 13.97
C HIS A 392 -1.14 -3.18 14.84
N ASN A 393 -0.04 -3.07 15.58
CA ASN A 393 0.29 -1.83 16.30
C ASN A 393 0.41 -0.67 15.31
N LEU A 394 1.22 -0.83 14.26
CA LEU A 394 1.38 0.19 13.22
C LEU A 394 0.06 0.44 12.49
N LYS A 395 -0.75 -0.61 12.26
CA LYS A 395 -2.09 -0.53 11.69
C LYS A 395 -3.02 0.37 12.50
N ILE A 396 -3.03 0.23 13.82
CA ILE A 396 -3.76 1.11 14.72
C ILE A 396 -3.33 2.57 14.51
N ALA A 397 -2.01 2.83 14.54
CA ALA A 397 -1.50 4.19 14.46
C ALA A 397 -2.00 4.93 13.21
N TRP A 398 -1.91 4.30 12.04
CA TRP A 398 -2.28 4.97 10.78
C TRP A 398 -3.78 5.07 10.57
N ASN A 399 -4.57 4.13 11.10
CA ASN A 399 -6.03 4.24 11.15
C ASN A 399 -6.50 5.40 12.04
N LEU A 400 -5.89 5.57 13.22
CA LEU A 400 -6.20 6.68 14.11
C LEU A 400 -5.85 8.03 13.47
N MET A 401 -4.75 8.13 12.74
CA MET A 401 -4.41 9.37 12.02
C MET A 401 -5.39 9.70 10.90
N ARG A 402 -5.90 8.69 10.17
CA ARG A 402 -6.98 8.89 9.19
C ARG A 402 -8.26 9.36 9.86
N MET A 403 -8.65 8.75 10.98
CA MET A 403 -9.82 9.19 11.74
C MET A 403 -9.63 10.61 12.28
N ASN A 404 -8.44 10.95 12.78
CA ASN A 404 -8.12 12.28 13.28
C ASN A 404 -8.23 13.36 12.19
N SER A 405 -7.93 13.04 10.93
CA SER A 405 -8.19 13.96 9.81
C SER A 405 -9.69 14.22 9.58
N LEU A 406 -10.55 13.27 9.92
CA LEU A 406 -12.01 13.39 9.77
C LEU A 406 -12.68 14.02 11.00
N ARG A 407 -12.42 13.49 12.19
CA ARG A 407 -12.88 13.98 13.50
C ARG A 407 -11.69 14.05 14.45
N PRO A 408 -11.03 15.21 14.58
CA PRO A 408 -9.84 15.35 15.39
C PRO A 408 -10.08 15.03 16.87
N LYS A 409 -9.20 14.24 17.47
CA LYS A 409 -9.16 13.97 18.92
C LYS A 409 -7.71 13.83 19.38
N ASP A 410 -7.38 14.47 20.50
CA ASP A 410 -6.03 14.43 21.06
C ASP A 410 -5.61 13.00 21.43
N GLU A 411 -6.56 12.16 21.87
CA GLU A 411 -6.28 10.77 22.23
C GLU A 411 -5.87 9.91 21.02
N TYR A 412 -6.38 10.22 19.81
CA TYR A 412 -5.98 9.53 18.58
C TYR A 412 -4.52 9.81 18.25
N VAL A 413 -4.13 11.09 18.26
CA VAL A 413 -2.75 11.51 18.01
C VAL A 413 -1.83 10.97 19.10
N ALA A 414 -2.24 11.02 20.37
CA ALA A 414 -1.45 10.52 21.49
C ALA A 414 -1.15 9.02 21.38
N LEU A 415 -2.16 8.19 21.07
CA LEU A 415 -1.94 6.75 20.89
C LEU A 415 -1.13 6.45 19.62
N ALA A 416 -1.42 7.09 18.49
CA ALA A 416 -0.71 6.87 17.24
C ALA A 416 0.79 7.20 17.36
N THR A 417 1.12 8.35 17.96
CA THR A 417 2.51 8.77 18.21
C THR A 417 3.20 7.88 19.23
N ARG A 418 2.52 7.46 20.31
CA ARG A 418 3.09 6.52 21.28
C ARG A 418 3.50 5.20 20.62
N ILE A 419 2.67 4.65 19.74
CA ILE A 419 3.01 3.47 18.95
C ILE A 419 4.21 3.76 18.07
N ALA A 420 4.16 4.81 17.26
CA ALA A 420 5.20 5.15 16.30
C ALA A 420 6.57 5.40 16.95
N ASP A 421 6.59 5.94 18.17
CA ASP A 421 7.82 6.21 18.91
C ASP A 421 8.41 4.93 19.53
N LEU A 422 7.57 3.95 19.88
CA LEU A 422 8.00 2.68 20.47
C LEU A 422 8.45 1.65 19.44
N MET A 423 7.68 1.46 18.35
CA MET A 423 7.86 0.36 17.39
C MET A 423 9.27 0.24 16.79
N PRO A 424 10.03 1.32 16.49
CA PRO A 424 11.39 1.20 15.99
C PRO A 424 12.33 0.42 16.93
N SER A 425 12.10 0.51 18.24
CA SER A 425 12.96 -0.12 19.25
C SER A 425 12.59 -1.57 19.56
N VAL A 426 11.33 -1.96 19.37
CA VAL A 426 10.81 -3.26 19.84
C VAL A 426 10.26 -4.16 18.73
N GLY A 427 9.93 -3.60 17.57
CA GLY A 427 9.32 -4.33 16.44
C GLY A 427 10.03 -4.19 15.10
N ALA A 428 10.85 -3.15 14.90
CA ALA A 428 11.66 -2.98 13.70
C ALA A 428 13.00 -3.73 13.79
N ASP A 429 13.61 -3.99 12.62
CA ASP A 429 14.99 -4.46 12.52
C ASP A 429 15.92 -3.27 12.25
N PRO A 430 16.58 -2.69 13.27
CA PRO A 430 17.39 -1.48 13.09
C PRO A 430 18.68 -1.73 12.30
N GLN A 431 19.09 -3.00 12.11
CA GLN A 431 20.26 -3.35 11.31
C GLN A 431 19.92 -3.48 9.84
N ARG A 432 18.78 -4.10 9.51
CA ARG A 432 18.46 -4.53 8.13
C ARG A 432 17.31 -3.76 7.50
N GLY A 433 16.55 -3.01 8.31
CA GLY A 433 15.30 -2.36 7.89
C GLY A 433 14.10 -3.31 7.92
N GLY A 434 12.91 -2.74 7.81
CA GLY A 434 11.63 -3.46 7.90
C GLY A 434 11.21 -3.84 9.32
N TRP A 435 10.04 -4.46 9.44
CA TRP A 435 9.43 -4.86 10.71
C TRP A 435 9.24 -6.38 10.79
N TYR A 436 9.52 -6.94 11.97
CA TYR A 436 9.33 -8.36 12.24
C TYR A 436 7.85 -8.75 12.30
N ASP A 437 7.60 -10.05 12.14
CA ASP A 437 6.25 -10.60 12.13
C ASP A 437 5.57 -10.51 13.51
N MET A 438 5.88 -11.48 14.37
CA MET A 438 5.27 -11.61 15.69
C MET A 438 6.35 -11.77 16.76
N VAL A 439 6.15 -11.11 17.90
CA VAL A 439 7.11 -11.12 19.01
C VAL A 439 6.43 -11.41 20.35
N GLU A 440 7.17 -11.98 21.30
CA GLU A 440 6.72 -12.09 22.68
C GLU A 440 6.53 -10.70 23.30
N ARG A 441 5.37 -10.43 23.92
CA ARG A 441 5.03 -9.07 24.42
C ARG A 441 5.90 -8.61 25.58
N VAL A 442 6.47 -9.55 26.33
CA VAL A 442 7.25 -9.28 27.55
C VAL A 442 8.57 -10.03 27.44
N THR A 443 9.66 -9.36 27.84
CA THR A 443 10.98 -9.98 27.95
C THR A 443 11.09 -10.83 29.21
N GLY A 444 11.66 -12.02 29.09
CA GLY A 444 11.98 -12.86 30.24
C GLY A 444 13.12 -12.32 31.11
N PRO A 445 13.34 -12.89 32.30
CA PRO A 445 14.47 -12.50 33.16
C PRO A 445 15.82 -12.64 32.46
N GLY A 446 16.58 -11.55 32.39
CA GLY A 446 17.90 -11.50 31.74
C GLY A 446 17.87 -11.39 30.22
N GLU A 447 16.69 -11.24 29.60
CA GLU A 447 16.56 -11.05 28.16
C GLU A 447 16.68 -9.57 27.77
N HIS A 448 17.40 -9.31 26.68
CA HIS A 448 17.59 -7.96 26.14
C HIS A 448 16.65 -7.65 24.96
N PHE A 449 16.04 -8.68 24.36
CA PHE A 449 15.22 -8.56 23.17
C PHE A 449 13.90 -9.29 23.38
N HIS A 450 12.82 -8.73 22.83
CA HIS A 450 11.58 -9.47 22.62
C HIS A 450 11.84 -10.65 21.68
N ARG A 451 11.40 -11.85 22.06
CA ARG A 451 11.68 -13.06 21.27
C ARG A 451 10.79 -13.11 20.05
N LEU A 452 11.39 -13.41 18.90
CA LEU A 452 10.67 -13.62 17.64
C LEU A 452 9.98 -14.98 17.70
N VAL A 453 8.69 -15.03 17.37
CA VAL A 453 7.83 -16.20 17.63
C VAL A 453 8.06 -17.33 16.63
N TRP A 454 8.18 -17.00 15.34
CA TRP A 454 8.32 -17.97 14.26
C TRP A 454 9.78 -18.09 13.82
N HIS A 455 10.23 -17.08 13.10
CA HIS A 455 11.59 -16.87 12.61
C HIS A 455 11.88 -15.37 12.67
N ASP A 456 13.07 -14.96 12.25
CA ASP A 456 13.41 -13.55 12.01
C ASP A 456 12.79 -12.99 10.71
N ARG A 457 11.69 -13.62 10.27
CA ARG A 457 11.00 -13.31 9.03
C ARG A 457 10.19 -12.01 9.11
N LYS A 458 9.95 -11.45 7.94
CA LYS A 458 9.21 -10.22 7.70
C LYS A 458 8.14 -10.49 6.66
N ALA A 459 6.89 -10.33 7.05
CA ALA A 459 5.73 -10.53 6.18
C ALA A 459 5.42 -9.28 5.36
N TRP A 460 5.01 -9.46 4.11
CA TRP A 460 4.73 -8.36 3.18
C TRP A 460 3.68 -7.37 3.71
N TRP A 461 2.59 -7.89 4.27
CA TRP A 461 1.47 -7.09 4.75
C TRP A 461 1.86 -6.21 5.95
N GLN A 462 2.85 -6.62 6.75
CA GLN A 462 3.34 -5.82 7.87
C GLN A 462 4.26 -4.70 7.42
N GLN A 463 5.00 -4.92 6.34
CA GLN A 463 5.82 -3.86 5.76
C GLN A 463 4.93 -2.72 5.27
N GLU A 464 3.80 -3.04 4.64
CA GLU A 464 2.77 -2.05 4.33
C GLU A 464 2.32 -1.27 5.57
N GLN A 465 1.90 -1.96 6.65
CA GLN A 465 1.37 -1.28 7.83
C GLN A 465 2.38 -0.27 8.40
N GLY A 466 3.65 -0.64 8.44
CA GLY A 466 4.72 0.26 8.88
C GLY A 466 4.94 1.44 7.94
N ILE A 467 5.08 1.19 6.63
CA ILE A 467 5.29 2.25 5.64
C ILE A 467 4.14 3.25 5.67
N LEU A 468 2.89 2.78 5.64
CA LEU A 468 1.72 3.65 5.65
C LEU A 468 1.58 4.44 6.95
N ALA A 469 1.92 3.85 8.10
CA ALA A 469 1.92 4.55 9.37
C ALA A 469 2.89 5.71 9.40
N TYR A 470 4.14 5.49 9.04
CA TYR A 470 5.12 6.57 9.07
C TYR A 470 4.89 7.60 7.95
N LEU A 471 4.35 7.22 6.80
CA LEU A 471 3.98 8.16 5.74
C LEU A 471 2.87 9.13 6.17
N ILE A 472 1.77 8.62 6.76
CA ILE A 472 0.69 9.51 7.20
C ILE A 472 1.10 10.33 8.43
N LEU A 473 1.83 9.74 9.38
CA LEU A 473 2.33 10.47 10.55
C LEU A 473 3.28 11.61 10.14
N ASP A 474 4.21 11.36 9.21
CA ASP A 474 5.07 12.42 8.66
C ASP A 474 4.26 13.46 7.88
N GLY A 475 3.33 13.01 7.03
CA GLY A 475 2.48 13.90 6.23
C GLY A 475 1.57 14.82 7.05
N VAL A 476 1.22 14.44 8.28
CA VAL A 476 0.36 15.21 9.19
C VAL A 476 1.14 15.98 10.25
N LEU A 477 2.18 15.37 10.84
CA LEU A 477 2.90 15.91 12.00
C LEU A 477 4.28 16.49 11.65
N HIS A 478 4.78 16.26 10.44
CA HIS A 478 6.03 16.83 9.90
C HIS A 478 7.25 16.57 10.79
N ARG A 479 7.35 15.35 11.34
CA ARG A 479 8.46 14.93 12.20
C ARG A 479 9.52 14.17 11.40
N PRO A 480 10.78 14.66 11.34
CA PRO A 480 11.84 14.06 10.53
C PRO A 480 12.13 12.57 10.81
N GLU A 481 11.93 12.13 12.05
CA GLU A 481 12.07 10.72 12.44
C GLU A 481 11.03 9.82 11.75
N TYR A 482 9.82 10.31 11.50
CA TYR A 482 8.79 9.53 10.80
C TYR A 482 9.10 9.48 9.30
N ALA A 483 9.53 10.60 8.70
CA ALA A 483 10.06 10.60 7.32
C ALA A 483 11.18 9.56 7.13
N LYS A 484 12.08 9.49 8.12
CA LYS A 484 13.18 8.52 8.15
C LYS A 484 12.66 7.07 8.19
N GLN A 485 11.77 6.74 9.13
CA GLN A 485 11.20 5.38 9.24
C GLN A 485 10.41 4.96 8.00
N ALA A 486 9.65 5.88 7.40
CA ALA A 486 8.94 5.62 6.15
C ALA A 486 9.90 5.26 5.01
N ARG A 487 10.99 6.04 4.85
CA ARG A 487 12.02 5.79 3.82
C ARG A 487 12.77 4.49 4.04
N GLU A 488 13.19 4.19 5.27
CA GLU A 488 13.89 2.94 5.60
C GLU A 488 13.00 1.71 5.36
N GLY A 489 11.72 1.79 5.74
CA GLY A 489 10.74 0.73 5.47
C GLY A 489 10.48 0.53 3.97
N ALA A 490 10.26 1.63 3.24
CA ALA A 490 10.05 1.58 1.79
C ALA A 490 11.28 1.06 1.04
N ALA A 491 12.48 1.42 1.50
CA ALA A 491 13.74 0.90 0.97
C ALA A 491 13.88 -0.61 1.16
N PHE A 492 13.53 -1.13 2.35
CA PHE A 492 13.50 -2.57 2.62
C PHE A 492 12.48 -3.28 1.72
N TYR A 493 11.24 -2.79 1.69
CA TYR A 493 10.17 -3.39 0.91
C TYR A 493 10.52 -3.45 -0.58
N ASN A 494 10.91 -2.32 -1.19
CA ASN A 494 11.22 -2.28 -2.61
C ASN A 494 12.50 -3.06 -2.96
N GLY A 495 13.48 -3.12 -2.06
CA GLY A 495 14.73 -3.84 -2.28
C GLY A 495 14.63 -5.36 -2.16
N TRP A 496 13.72 -5.87 -1.32
CA TRP A 496 13.76 -7.28 -0.91
C TRP A 496 12.42 -8.03 -0.94
N MET A 497 11.27 -7.34 -0.94
CA MET A 497 9.96 -8.03 -0.97
C MET A 497 9.44 -8.27 -2.39
N LEU A 498 9.91 -7.49 -3.37
CA LEU A 498 9.46 -7.58 -4.75
C LEU A 498 10.13 -8.76 -5.47
N ASP A 499 9.35 -9.61 -6.11
CA ASP A 499 9.87 -10.70 -6.93
C ASP A 499 10.05 -10.20 -8.37
N THR A 500 11.21 -9.60 -8.64
CA THR A 500 11.54 -9.06 -9.97
C THR A 500 11.82 -10.15 -11.02
N GLY A 501 11.85 -11.43 -10.63
CA GLY A 501 12.04 -12.55 -11.53
C GLY A 501 10.70 -13.10 -12.06
N ALA A 502 9.78 -13.45 -11.17
CA ALA A 502 8.48 -14.04 -11.52
C ALA A 502 7.32 -13.04 -11.52
N GLY A 503 7.46 -11.90 -10.84
CA GLY A 503 6.39 -10.94 -10.61
C GLY A 503 5.69 -11.12 -9.26
N GLY A 504 4.88 -10.12 -8.89
CA GLY A 504 4.23 -10.06 -7.58
C GLY A 504 5.24 -9.86 -6.44
N ILE A 505 4.87 -10.31 -5.24
CA ILE A 505 5.59 -10.06 -3.98
C ILE A 505 5.84 -11.39 -3.28
N TYR A 506 6.95 -11.51 -2.56
CA TYR A 506 7.19 -12.66 -1.68
C TYR A 506 6.28 -12.57 -0.45
N PHE A 507 5.68 -13.69 -0.06
CA PHE A 507 4.86 -13.75 1.15
C PHE A 507 5.72 -13.38 2.38
N ASN A 508 6.82 -14.10 2.59
CA ASN A 508 7.79 -13.80 3.65
C ASN A 508 9.21 -13.70 3.08
N VAL A 509 10.03 -12.86 3.71
CA VAL A 509 11.49 -12.90 3.59
C VAL A 509 12.11 -13.09 4.98
N LEU A 510 13.29 -13.70 5.05
CA LEU A 510 14.11 -13.70 6.26
C LEU A 510 14.62 -12.28 6.57
N ALA A 511 15.19 -12.05 7.76
CA ALA A 511 15.58 -10.71 8.17
C ALA A 511 16.51 -10.00 7.17
N ASN A 512 17.38 -10.76 6.49
CA ASN A 512 18.33 -10.27 5.50
C ASN A 512 17.75 -10.03 4.09
N GLY A 513 16.44 -10.24 3.90
CA GLY A 513 15.77 -10.06 2.61
C GLY A 513 15.74 -11.29 1.71
N THR A 514 16.29 -12.43 2.15
CA THR A 514 16.20 -13.69 1.38
C THR A 514 14.76 -14.21 1.39
N PRO A 515 14.16 -14.59 0.25
CA PRO A 515 12.81 -15.17 0.20
C PRO A 515 12.68 -16.41 1.10
N PHE A 516 11.61 -16.47 1.88
CA PHE A 516 11.29 -17.61 2.73
C PHE A 516 10.33 -18.56 1.99
N GLU A 517 10.86 -19.59 1.34
CA GLU A 517 10.10 -20.42 0.41
C GLU A 517 9.64 -21.78 0.98
N MET A 518 9.33 -21.83 2.29
CA MET A 518 8.88 -23.06 2.96
C MET A 518 7.36 -23.15 3.05
N GLY A 519 6.81 -24.36 2.81
CA GLY A 519 5.38 -24.64 2.97
C GLY A 519 4.49 -23.78 2.06
N GLY A 520 3.36 -23.31 2.61
CA GLY A 520 2.42 -22.41 1.92
C GLY A 520 2.91 -20.96 1.80
N GLU A 521 3.96 -20.57 2.54
CA GLU A 521 4.48 -19.20 2.57
C GLU A 521 5.41 -18.86 1.39
N ARG A 522 5.40 -19.69 0.35
CA ARG A 522 6.05 -19.42 -0.94
C ARG A 522 5.05 -19.04 -2.03
N SER A 523 3.76 -19.25 -1.77
CA SER A 523 2.68 -19.11 -2.74
C SER A 523 2.39 -17.63 -3.01
N LYS A 524 2.00 -17.31 -4.25
CA LYS A 524 1.57 -15.95 -4.66
C LYS A 524 0.07 -15.74 -4.50
N GLY A 525 -0.65 -16.80 -4.15
CA GLY A 525 -2.07 -16.83 -3.84
C GLY A 525 -2.29 -17.90 -2.78
N SER A 526 -3.01 -17.56 -1.72
CA SER A 526 -3.42 -18.47 -0.64
C SER A 526 -4.57 -17.84 0.14
N HIS A 527 -5.11 -18.57 1.12
CA HIS A 527 -6.09 -18.04 2.08
C HIS A 527 -5.73 -16.66 2.65
N SER A 528 -4.43 -16.42 2.90
CA SER A 528 -3.95 -15.16 3.50
C SER A 528 -3.39 -14.17 2.48
N MET A 529 -3.17 -14.56 1.23
CA MET A 529 -2.48 -13.73 0.23
C MET A 529 -3.24 -13.62 -1.08
N ALA A 530 -3.55 -12.37 -1.43
CA ALA A 530 -3.96 -11.95 -2.76
C ALA A 530 -3.48 -10.49 -2.95
N MET A 531 -4.21 -9.70 -3.73
CA MET A 531 -3.74 -8.39 -4.17
C MET A 531 -4.05 -7.22 -3.21
N TYR A 532 -4.79 -7.44 -2.11
CA TYR A 532 -5.25 -6.35 -1.23
C TYR A 532 -4.11 -5.49 -0.67
N HIS A 533 -3.26 -6.09 0.16
CA HIS A 533 -2.23 -5.39 0.93
C HIS A 533 -1.23 -4.65 0.02
N SER A 534 -0.77 -5.34 -1.00
CA SER A 534 0.17 -4.80 -1.99
C SER A 534 -0.41 -3.63 -2.79
N ALA A 535 -1.70 -3.69 -3.14
CA ALA A 535 -2.38 -2.61 -3.83
C ALA A 535 -2.69 -1.43 -2.90
N GLU A 536 -3.12 -1.70 -1.66
CA GLU A 536 -3.35 -0.66 -0.64
C GLU A 536 -2.07 0.10 -0.31
N LEU A 537 -0.94 -0.62 -0.15
CA LEU A 537 0.38 0.00 0.01
C LEU A 537 0.69 0.95 -1.14
N GLY A 538 0.65 0.47 -2.39
CA GLY A 538 1.00 1.30 -3.53
C GLY A 538 0.05 2.48 -3.72
N TYR A 539 -1.24 2.28 -3.49
CA TYR A 539 -2.23 3.34 -3.54
C TYR A 539 -1.98 4.42 -2.51
N LEU A 540 -1.90 4.07 -1.23
CA LEU A 540 -1.76 5.04 -0.16
C LEU A 540 -0.35 5.62 -0.07
N ALA A 541 0.69 4.88 -0.48
CA ALA A 541 2.03 5.44 -0.63
C ALA A 541 2.09 6.51 -1.72
N ALA A 542 1.38 6.32 -2.85
CA ALA A 542 1.24 7.37 -3.86
C ALA A 542 0.46 8.57 -3.32
N VAL A 543 -0.65 8.34 -2.60
CA VAL A 543 -1.47 9.41 -2.01
C VAL A 543 -0.67 10.23 -1.00
N TYR A 544 -0.07 9.61 0.02
CA TYR A 544 0.66 10.31 1.07
C TYR A 544 1.99 10.88 0.56
N GLY A 545 2.72 10.10 -0.23
CA GLY A 545 3.98 10.52 -0.83
C GLY A 545 3.79 11.75 -1.71
N ASN A 546 2.87 11.69 -2.66
CA ASN A 546 2.70 12.76 -3.64
C ASN A 546 1.98 13.96 -2.99
N LEU A 547 0.81 13.76 -2.37
CA LEU A 547 -0.02 14.89 -1.93
C LEU A 547 0.44 15.51 -0.60
N LEU A 548 0.91 14.71 0.37
CA LEU A 548 1.25 15.24 1.71
C LEU A 548 2.73 15.60 1.88
N ARG A 549 3.64 14.90 1.19
CA ARG A 549 5.09 15.05 1.41
C ARG A 549 5.81 15.77 0.28
N ARG A 550 5.55 15.37 -0.97
CA ARG A 550 6.28 15.87 -2.14
C ARG A 550 5.60 17.05 -2.83
N GLU A 551 4.36 17.31 -2.45
CA GLU A 551 3.52 18.33 -3.08
C GLU A 551 3.38 18.12 -4.60
N GLU A 552 3.18 16.87 -5.00
CA GLU A 552 3.04 16.43 -6.39
C GLU A 552 1.59 15.98 -6.67
N PRO A 553 1.08 16.18 -7.90
CA PRO A 553 -0.28 15.81 -8.27
C PRO A 553 -0.49 14.29 -8.40
N LEU A 554 -1.74 13.84 -8.28
CA LEU A 554 -2.14 12.44 -8.43
C LEU A 554 -3.37 12.34 -9.34
N ASN A 555 -3.36 11.41 -10.29
CA ASN A 555 -4.53 11.12 -11.11
C ASN A 555 -5.32 9.95 -10.49
N LEU A 556 -6.64 10.10 -10.42
CA LEU A 556 -7.60 9.06 -10.01
C LEU A 556 -8.64 8.84 -11.10
N TRP A 557 -9.10 7.61 -11.24
CA TRP A 557 -10.06 7.20 -12.27
C TRP A 557 -11.30 6.56 -11.66
N PHE A 558 -12.46 6.99 -12.12
CA PHE A 558 -13.76 6.48 -11.73
C PHE A 558 -14.57 6.07 -12.97
N HIS A 559 -15.54 5.19 -12.79
CA HIS A 559 -16.39 4.69 -13.86
C HIS A 559 -17.87 4.65 -13.47
N PRO A 560 -18.46 5.78 -13.04
CA PRO A 560 -19.85 5.83 -12.59
C PRO A 560 -20.82 5.28 -13.63
N GLN A 561 -21.72 4.42 -13.17
CA GLN A 561 -22.88 3.94 -13.92
C GLN A 561 -23.93 5.05 -14.07
N PRO A 562 -24.88 4.93 -15.04
CA PRO A 562 -26.01 5.84 -15.13
C PRO A 562 -26.75 6.03 -13.80
N GLY A 563 -26.90 7.28 -13.37
CA GLY A 563 -27.58 7.62 -12.11
C GLY A 563 -26.79 7.33 -10.82
N ALA A 564 -25.52 6.94 -10.92
CA ALA A 564 -24.66 6.69 -9.77
C ALA A 564 -24.55 7.92 -8.85
N PHE A 565 -24.42 7.67 -7.54
CA PHE A 565 -24.13 8.66 -6.50
C PHE A 565 -25.07 9.88 -6.41
N GLY A 566 -26.28 9.80 -6.98
CA GLY A 566 -27.18 10.95 -7.03
C GLY A 566 -26.57 12.15 -7.75
N ALA A 567 -25.77 11.90 -8.79
CA ALA A 567 -25.01 12.86 -9.58
C ALA A 567 -23.83 13.56 -8.88
N THR A 568 -23.51 13.23 -7.62
CA THR A 568 -22.33 13.78 -6.92
C THR A 568 -21.28 12.71 -6.68
N LEU A 569 -20.25 12.67 -7.53
CA LEU A 569 -19.09 11.79 -7.34
C LEU A 569 -18.12 12.41 -6.34
N ARG A 570 -17.81 11.70 -5.26
CA ARG A 570 -16.78 12.09 -4.28
C ARG A 570 -15.45 11.45 -4.65
N VAL A 571 -14.41 12.26 -4.76
CA VAL A 571 -13.14 11.85 -5.39
C VAL A 571 -11.94 11.96 -4.46
N ALA A 572 -12.18 12.28 -3.18
CA ALA A 572 -11.13 12.27 -2.16
C ALA A 572 -10.41 10.90 -2.15
N PRO A 573 -9.07 10.86 -2.26
CA PRO A 573 -8.32 9.61 -2.30
C PRO A 573 -8.37 8.85 -0.98
N ASP A 574 -8.30 9.56 0.14
CA ASP A 574 -8.35 9.01 1.48
C ASP A 574 -8.81 10.12 2.46
N LEU A 575 -8.92 9.80 3.75
CA LEU A 575 -9.16 10.79 4.82
C LEU A 575 -7.90 11.62 5.10
N LEU A 576 -7.59 12.55 4.20
CA LEU A 576 -6.49 13.51 4.34
C LEU A 576 -6.91 14.69 5.24
N PRO A 577 -5.96 15.39 5.89
CA PRO A 577 -6.31 16.58 6.67
C PRO A 577 -6.99 17.63 5.78
N PRO A 578 -8.02 18.33 6.30
CA PRO A 578 -8.75 19.34 5.54
C PRO A 578 -7.82 20.39 4.91
N GLY A 579 -8.07 20.72 3.64
CA GLY A 579 -7.28 21.71 2.91
C GLY A 579 -5.85 21.27 2.55
N ARG A 580 -5.53 19.97 2.58
CA ARG A 580 -4.23 19.45 2.09
C ARG A 580 -4.26 19.02 0.63
N ALA A 581 -5.43 18.72 0.08
CA ALA A 581 -5.59 18.34 -1.32
C ALA A 581 -6.83 19.02 -1.91
N GLN A 582 -6.81 19.26 -3.21
CA GLN A 582 -7.90 19.85 -3.97
C GLN A 582 -8.00 19.20 -5.36
N ILE A 583 -9.18 19.28 -5.99
CA ILE A 583 -9.32 18.96 -7.42
C ILE A 583 -8.70 20.09 -8.23
N MET A 584 -7.84 19.75 -9.17
CA MET A 584 -7.25 20.71 -10.10
C MET A 584 -7.94 20.69 -11.46
N GLN A 585 -8.14 19.51 -12.04
CA GLN A 585 -8.75 19.32 -13.34
C GLN A 585 -9.56 18.01 -13.36
N VAL A 586 -10.60 17.98 -14.19
CA VAL A 586 -11.47 16.80 -14.37
C VAL A 586 -11.71 16.59 -15.86
N TRP A 587 -11.68 15.33 -16.28
CA TRP A 587 -12.12 14.92 -17.60
C TRP A 587 -13.21 13.85 -17.49
N ILE A 588 -14.27 14.00 -18.27
CA ILE A 588 -15.32 12.99 -18.43
C ILE A 588 -15.28 12.51 -19.88
N ASN A 589 -15.09 11.20 -20.05
CA ASN A 589 -14.93 10.55 -21.36
C ASN A 589 -13.85 11.20 -22.24
N GLY A 590 -12.76 11.65 -21.62
CA GLY A 590 -11.65 12.32 -22.29
C GLY A 590 -11.85 13.80 -22.60
N HIS A 591 -13.01 14.36 -22.28
CA HIS A 591 -13.30 15.79 -22.46
C HIS A 591 -13.22 16.53 -21.13
N GLU A 592 -12.66 17.75 -21.13
CA GLU A 592 -12.61 18.59 -19.92
C GLU A 592 -14.00 18.85 -19.35
N HIS A 593 -14.07 18.88 -18.03
CA HIS A 593 -15.28 19.10 -17.26
C HIS A 593 -15.00 20.08 -16.13
N HIS A 594 -15.85 21.11 -16.00
CA HIS A 594 -15.62 22.23 -15.07
C HIS A 594 -16.65 22.29 -13.92
N ASP A 595 -17.66 21.43 -13.91
CA ASP A 595 -18.66 21.39 -12.81
C ASP A 595 -18.17 20.44 -11.70
N PHE A 596 -17.25 20.96 -10.89
CA PHE A 596 -16.70 20.30 -9.71
C PHE A 596 -16.39 21.32 -8.61
N ASP A 597 -16.34 20.85 -7.37
CA ASP A 597 -15.92 21.62 -6.21
C ASP A 597 -14.49 21.20 -5.82
N PRO A 598 -13.49 22.09 -5.98
CA PRO A 598 -12.10 21.76 -5.73
C PRO A 598 -11.80 21.46 -4.26
N ASP A 599 -12.48 22.11 -3.31
CA ASP A 599 -12.19 21.98 -1.88
C ASP A 599 -13.03 20.88 -1.23
N ALA A 600 -14.28 20.72 -1.68
CA ALA A 600 -15.16 19.64 -1.21
C ALA A 600 -14.81 18.27 -1.83
N LEU A 601 -13.91 18.25 -2.83
CA LEU A 601 -13.48 17.04 -3.54
C LEU A 601 -14.67 16.29 -4.16
N THR A 602 -15.55 17.04 -4.82
CA THR A 602 -16.74 16.50 -5.50
C THR A 602 -16.83 16.92 -6.96
N VAL A 603 -17.29 16.01 -7.81
CA VAL A 603 -17.59 16.26 -9.23
C VAL A 603 -19.08 16.08 -9.47
N THR A 604 -19.72 17.07 -10.09
CA THR A 604 -21.11 16.96 -10.55
C THR A 604 -21.13 16.17 -11.86
N LEU A 605 -21.72 14.98 -11.83
CA LEU A 605 -21.83 14.12 -13.01
C LEU A 605 -22.96 14.62 -13.92
N PRO A 606 -22.71 14.83 -15.23
CA PRO A 606 -23.79 15.13 -16.15
C PRO A 606 -24.67 13.90 -16.34
N HIS A 607 -25.94 14.12 -16.70
CA HIS A 607 -26.84 13.02 -17.03
C HIS A 607 -26.27 12.18 -18.20
N ALA A 608 -26.24 10.87 -18.04
CA ALA A 608 -25.78 9.94 -19.05
C ALA A 608 -26.61 8.64 -19.04
N ASP A 609 -26.87 8.11 -20.24
CA ASP A 609 -27.54 6.81 -20.43
C ASP A 609 -26.53 5.64 -20.50
N GLN A 610 -25.24 5.94 -20.38
CA GLN A 610 -24.12 4.98 -20.43
C GLN A 610 -23.12 5.30 -19.31
N PRO A 611 -22.32 4.31 -18.87
CA PRO A 611 -21.22 4.55 -17.94
C PRO A 611 -20.26 5.62 -18.46
N GLN A 612 -19.66 6.38 -17.55
CA GLN A 612 -18.75 7.46 -17.88
C GLN A 612 -17.38 7.21 -17.27
N THR A 613 -16.31 7.41 -18.03
CA THR A 613 -14.96 7.39 -17.48
C THR A 613 -14.61 8.78 -16.98
N VAL A 614 -14.41 8.91 -15.67
CA VAL A 614 -14.05 10.17 -15.03
C VAL A 614 -12.59 10.09 -14.58
N ARG A 615 -11.73 10.94 -15.14
CA ARG A 615 -10.36 11.14 -14.67
C ARG A 615 -10.33 12.42 -13.85
N VAL A 616 -9.86 12.32 -12.62
CA VAL A 616 -9.65 13.47 -11.73
C VAL A 616 -8.18 13.63 -11.47
N ARG A 617 -7.68 14.84 -11.69
CA ARG A 617 -6.35 15.22 -11.26
C ARG A 617 -6.43 15.98 -9.95
N MET A 618 -5.95 15.33 -8.90
CA MET A 618 -5.77 15.87 -7.57
C MET A 618 -4.44 16.60 -7.48
N SER A 619 -4.40 17.67 -6.70
CA SER A 619 -3.17 18.38 -6.36
C SER A 619 -3.13 18.68 -4.87
N PRO A 620 -1.93 18.87 -4.28
CA PRO A 620 -1.82 19.52 -2.99
C PRO A 620 -2.47 20.90 -3.04
N ALA A 621 -3.11 21.30 -1.93
CA ALA A 621 -3.71 22.62 -1.85
C ALA A 621 -2.62 23.70 -2.00
N GLY A 622 -2.86 24.68 -2.85
CA GLY A 622 -1.91 25.77 -3.11
C GLY A 622 -0.76 25.43 -4.06
N LEU A 623 -0.73 24.22 -4.65
CA LEU A 623 0.27 23.90 -5.68
C LEU A 623 0.13 24.87 -6.86
N ALA A 624 1.22 25.59 -7.16
CA ALA A 624 1.20 26.66 -8.13
C ALA A 624 1.24 26.19 -9.59
N PHE A 625 1.68 24.96 -9.89
CA PHE A 625 1.86 24.45 -11.25
C PHE A 625 1.64 22.95 -11.37
N SER A 626 1.16 22.53 -12.54
CA SER A 626 1.07 21.13 -12.92
C SER A 626 1.31 20.91 -14.40
N ALA A 627 1.96 19.79 -14.72
CA ALA A 627 2.00 19.21 -16.06
C ALA A 627 1.45 17.78 -16.04
N ASP A 628 0.54 17.45 -16.96
CA ASP A 628 -0.11 16.14 -17.03
C ASP A 628 -0.12 15.55 -18.43
N LEU A 629 0.27 14.28 -18.58
CA LEU A 629 0.16 13.56 -19.84
C LEU A 629 -1.32 13.17 -20.06
N THR A 630 -2.00 13.86 -20.97
CA THR A 630 -3.44 13.69 -21.23
C THR A 630 -3.75 12.69 -22.33
N GLY A 631 -2.79 12.45 -23.24
CA GLY A 631 -2.93 11.45 -24.30
C GLY A 631 -1.60 11.09 -24.95
N SER A 632 -1.58 9.92 -25.60
CA SER A 632 -0.48 9.52 -26.49
C SER A 632 -0.99 8.63 -27.63
N ASP A 633 -0.60 8.91 -28.87
CA ASP A 633 -0.96 8.14 -30.06
C ASP A 633 0.28 7.77 -30.90
N GLY A 634 0.86 6.58 -30.64
CA GLY A 634 1.80 5.92 -31.57
C GLY A 634 2.97 6.76 -32.07
N GLY A 635 3.43 7.74 -31.29
CA GLY A 635 4.52 8.65 -31.65
C GLY A 635 4.34 10.09 -31.17
N ARG A 636 3.12 10.52 -30.80
CA ARG A 636 2.87 11.83 -30.21
C ARG A 636 2.30 11.72 -28.79
N ALA A 637 2.65 12.69 -27.94
CA ALA A 637 2.12 12.90 -26.60
C ALA A 637 1.53 14.31 -26.47
N ASP A 638 0.43 14.42 -25.74
CA ASP A 638 -0.17 15.70 -25.36
C ASP A 638 -0.06 15.87 -23.83
N ILE A 639 0.49 17.00 -23.38
CA ILE A 639 0.71 17.34 -21.98
C ILE A 639 -0.06 18.61 -21.66
N SER A 640 -1.07 18.54 -20.79
CA SER A 640 -1.78 19.70 -20.27
C SER A 640 -0.96 20.41 -19.20
N LEU A 641 -0.89 21.74 -19.28
CA LEU A 641 -0.22 22.62 -18.34
C LEU A 641 -1.26 23.49 -17.62
N ALA A 642 -1.17 23.53 -16.29
CA ALA A 642 -2.00 24.38 -15.46
C ALA A 642 -1.16 25.19 -14.46
N GLY A 643 -1.56 26.43 -14.19
CA GLY A 643 -0.93 27.26 -13.16
C GLY A 643 0.25 28.12 -13.63
N THR A 644 1.33 28.16 -12.85
CA THR A 644 2.47 29.08 -13.00
C THR A 644 3.74 28.32 -13.35
N LEU A 645 4.11 28.29 -14.62
CA LEU A 645 5.34 27.66 -15.06
C LEU A 645 6.53 28.61 -14.86
N SER A 646 7.41 28.26 -13.93
CA SER A 646 8.63 28.99 -13.58
C SER A 646 9.82 28.04 -13.51
N LEU A 647 11.04 28.57 -13.36
CA LEU A 647 12.23 27.73 -13.21
C LEU A 647 12.11 26.71 -12.07
N ASN A 648 11.45 27.09 -10.96
CA ASN A 648 11.25 26.21 -9.80
C ASN A 648 10.27 25.06 -10.09
N THR A 649 9.39 25.21 -11.07
CA THR A 649 8.36 24.21 -11.42
C THR A 649 8.69 23.43 -12.69
N MET A 650 9.80 23.76 -13.38
CA MET A 650 10.30 23.00 -14.53
C MET A 650 10.55 21.52 -14.24
N PRO A 651 11.06 21.09 -13.06
CA PRO A 651 11.24 19.66 -12.79
C PRO A 651 9.95 18.84 -12.95
N ALA A 652 8.79 19.41 -12.60
CA ALA A 652 7.50 18.75 -12.77
C ALA A 652 7.13 18.55 -14.25
N LEU A 653 7.47 19.51 -15.12
CA LEU A 653 7.27 19.40 -16.57
C LEU A 653 8.28 18.41 -17.18
N HIS A 654 9.54 18.47 -16.80
CA HIS A 654 10.58 17.55 -17.28
C HIS A 654 10.26 16.09 -16.95
N ALA A 655 9.70 15.80 -15.76
CA ALA A 655 9.25 14.46 -15.42
C ALA A 655 8.20 13.92 -16.40
N ARG A 656 7.29 14.77 -16.93
CA ARG A 656 6.31 14.39 -17.94
C ARG A 656 6.90 14.25 -19.34
N LEU A 657 7.85 15.10 -19.71
CA LEU A 657 8.59 14.95 -20.96
C LEU A 657 9.36 13.63 -20.99
N ASP A 658 10.05 13.29 -19.90
CA ASP A 658 10.78 12.02 -19.77
C ASP A 658 9.84 10.82 -19.77
N GLU A 659 8.66 10.93 -19.19
CA GLU A 659 7.61 9.91 -19.30
C GLU A 659 7.14 9.70 -20.75
N ALA A 660 6.80 10.78 -21.46
CA ALA A 660 6.40 10.72 -22.87
C ALA A 660 7.49 10.07 -23.75
N ARG A 661 8.76 10.34 -23.45
CA ARG A 661 9.90 9.72 -24.14
C ARG A 661 10.05 8.24 -23.83
N ARG A 662 9.88 7.84 -22.56
CA ARG A 662 9.95 6.43 -22.15
C ARG A 662 8.89 5.57 -22.86
N ILE A 663 7.73 6.14 -23.18
CA ILE A 663 6.69 5.47 -23.96
C ILE A 663 6.88 5.60 -25.49
N GLY A 664 8.00 6.15 -25.94
CA GLY A 664 8.40 6.19 -27.35
C GLY A 664 7.84 7.36 -28.17
N CYS A 665 7.33 8.42 -27.52
CA CYS A 665 6.85 9.59 -28.26
C CYS A 665 8.02 10.44 -28.79
N THR A 666 7.92 10.83 -30.06
CA THR A 666 8.88 11.69 -30.78
C THR A 666 8.29 13.06 -31.14
N ALA A 667 7.02 13.28 -30.81
CA ALA A 667 6.36 14.58 -30.83
C ALA A 667 5.64 14.83 -29.51
N ILE A 668 5.81 16.01 -28.93
CA ILE A 668 5.20 16.38 -27.66
C ILE A 668 4.53 17.75 -27.83
N THR A 669 3.26 17.81 -27.47
CA THR A 669 2.48 19.05 -27.46
C THR A 669 2.20 19.44 -26.02
N LEU A 670 2.54 20.67 -25.65
CA LEU A 670 2.22 21.29 -24.38
C LEU A 670 0.97 22.15 -24.56
N ASP A 671 -0.15 21.70 -24.03
CA ASP A 671 -1.39 22.46 -24.00
C ASP A 671 -1.36 23.45 -22.84
N ALA A 672 -1.33 24.75 -23.16
CA ALA A 672 -1.24 25.84 -22.20
C ALA A 672 -2.58 26.55 -21.95
N ALA A 673 -3.72 25.89 -22.23
CA ALA A 673 -5.05 26.46 -22.03
C ALA A 673 -5.29 26.95 -20.58
N ASP A 674 -4.85 26.15 -19.59
CA ASP A 674 -5.01 26.43 -18.16
C ASP A 674 -3.75 27.06 -17.52
N LEU A 675 -2.74 27.41 -18.32
CA LEU A 675 -1.53 28.05 -17.84
C LEU A 675 -1.81 29.53 -17.58
N MET A 676 -1.67 29.94 -16.32
CA MET A 676 -1.92 31.31 -15.86
C MET A 676 -0.70 32.21 -16.05
N HIS A 677 0.52 31.68 -15.87
CA HIS A 677 1.75 32.45 -15.96
C HIS A 677 2.92 31.61 -16.49
N LEU A 678 3.80 32.25 -17.28
CA LEU A 678 5.00 31.63 -17.82
C LEU A 678 6.23 32.55 -17.66
N ASP A 679 7.18 32.16 -16.81
CA ASP A 679 8.39 32.94 -16.63
C ASP A 679 9.32 32.83 -17.86
N SER A 680 10.01 33.92 -18.18
CA SER A 680 11.02 33.99 -19.23
C SER A 680 12.13 32.94 -19.08
N ALA A 681 12.48 32.57 -17.84
CA ALA A 681 13.45 31.51 -17.56
C ALA A 681 12.93 30.13 -18.00
N ALA A 682 11.64 29.85 -17.77
CA ALA A 682 11.01 28.61 -18.22
C ALA A 682 10.93 28.56 -19.76
N VAL A 683 10.67 29.69 -20.43
CA VAL A 683 10.71 29.76 -21.90
C VAL A 683 12.10 29.39 -22.44
N ARG A 684 13.18 29.91 -21.82
CA ARG A 684 14.57 29.57 -22.20
C ARG A 684 14.89 28.10 -21.94
N ASP A 685 14.41 27.55 -20.83
CA ASP A 685 14.60 26.15 -20.49
C ASP A 685 13.88 25.21 -21.48
N LEU A 686 12.64 25.53 -21.88
CA LEU A 686 11.92 24.81 -22.94
C LEU A 686 12.66 24.85 -24.29
N ALA A 687 13.22 26.01 -24.66
CA ALA A 687 14.03 26.15 -25.87
C ALA A 687 15.30 25.29 -25.80
N LEU A 688 15.99 25.30 -24.65
CA LEU A 688 17.18 24.48 -24.41
C LEU A 688 16.85 22.98 -24.43
N THR A 689 15.77 22.57 -23.78
CA THR A 689 15.28 21.19 -23.78
C THR A 689 14.99 20.73 -25.20
N ARG A 690 14.35 21.56 -26.03
CA ARG A 690 14.14 21.27 -27.45
C ARG A 690 15.46 21.17 -28.24
N GLN A 691 16.44 22.01 -27.95
CA GLN A 691 17.75 21.98 -28.62
C GLN A 691 18.50 20.66 -28.40
N HIS A 692 18.35 20.07 -27.20
CA HIS A 692 19.00 18.81 -26.82
C HIS A 692 18.10 17.58 -27.00
N ALA A 693 16.86 17.77 -27.42
CA ALA A 693 15.87 16.72 -27.59
C ALA A 693 16.00 16.02 -28.96
N ASP A 694 15.77 14.71 -28.95
CA ASP A 694 15.54 13.88 -30.13
C ASP A 694 14.06 13.84 -30.57
N TYR A 695 13.24 14.76 -30.05
CA TYR A 695 11.80 14.87 -30.28
C TYR A 695 11.38 16.31 -30.59
N THR A 696 10.21 16.47 -31.23
CA THR A 696 9.61 17.79 -31.47
C THR A 696 8.79 18.23 -30.26
N LEU A 697 8.87 19.52 -29.90
CA LEU A 697 8.14 20.12 -28.79
C LEU A 697 7.38 21.36 -29.27
N ALA A 698 6.06 21.39 -29.07
CA ALA A 698 5.21 22.52 -29.46
C ALA A 698 4.31 22.97 -28.30
N VAL A 699 4.12 24.29 -28.13
CA VAL A 699 3.14 24.84 -27.17
C VAL A 699 1.89 25.29 -27.92
N VAL A 700 0.71 24.89 -27.46
CA VAL A 700 -0.58 25.20 -28.09
C VAL A 700 -1.57 25.79 -27.08
N ASN A 701 -2.66 26.39 -27.58
CA ASN A 701 -3.77 26.94 -26.78
C ASN A 701 -3.39 27.95 -25.70
N ALA A 702 -2.16 28.52 -25.74
CA ALA A 702 -1.77 29.61 -24.85
C ALA A 702 -2.69 30.82 -25.07
N THR A 703 -3.21 31.37 -23.97
CA THR A 703 -4.06 32.57 -23.99
C THR A 703 -3.50 33.67 -23.08
N GLY A 704 -4.07 34.88 -23.16
CA GLY A 704 -3.75 36.00 -22.27
C GLY A 704 -2.25 36.33 -22.15
N GLN A 705 -1.79 36.51 -20.92
CA GLN A 705 -0.40 36.87 -20.60
C GLN A 705 0.61 35.82 -21.08
N VAL A 706 0.26 34.53 -21.03
CA VAL A 706 1.15 33.44 -21.50
C VAL A 706 1.39 33.56 -23.00
N ALA A 707 0.36 33.85 -23.79
CA ALA A 707 0.50 34.07 -25.22
C ALA A 707 1.36 35.30 -25.55
N GLU A 708 1.24 36.37 -24.75
CA GLU A 708 2.08 37.57 -24.88
C GLU A 708 3.55 37.26 -24.55
N GLN A 709 3.83 36.60 -23.43
CA GLN A 709 5.19 36.23 -23.01
C GLN A 709 5.87 35.30 -24.01
N LEU A 710 5.13 34.36 -24.60
CA LEU A 710 5.66 33.53 -25.68
C LEU A 710 5.95 34.38 -26.92
N ARG A 711 5.04 35.27 -27.36
CA ARG A 711 5.23 36.17 -28.52
C ARG A 711 6.42 37.12 -28.37
N ASP A 712 6.60 37.68 -27.19
CA ASP A 712 7.68 38.62 -26.89
C ASP A 712 9.03 37.90 -26.75
N SER A 713 9.02 36.57 -26.62
CA SER A 713 10.21 35.75 -26.73
C SER A 713 10.55 35.48 -28.20
N GLU A 714 11.70 35.96 -28.67
CA GLU A 714 12.22 35.60 -30.00
C GLU A 714 12.43 34.07 -30.17
N LEU A 715 12.40 33.31 -29.07
CA LEU A 715 12.49 31.84 -29.05
C LEU A 715 11.20 31.14 -29.53
N ILE A 716 10.08 31.85 -29.74
CA ILE A 716 8.85 31.25 -30.28
C ILE A 716 9.06 30.64 -31.68
N GLN A 717 9.94 31.22 -32.50
CA GLN A 717 10.23 30.71 -33.84
C GLN A 717 10.89 29.33 -33.78
N GLU A 718 11.54 29.02 -32.66
CA GLU A 718 12.11 27.72 -32.36
C GLU A 718 11.12 26.78 -31.66
N LEU A 719 9.98 27.23 -31.13
CA LEU A 719 9.03 26.43 -30.34
C LEU A 719 7.65 26.22 -31.00
N ALA A 720 7.26 27.02 -32.01
CA ALA A 720 5.93 26.97 -32.62
C ALA A 720 5.95 26.49 -34.08
N THR A 721 5.14 25.48 -34.43
CA THR A 721 4.60 25.36 -35.79
C THR A 721 3.36 26.25 -35.88
N THR A 722 3.42 27.28 -36.74
CA THR A 722 2.26 28.12 -37.04
C THR A 722 1.17 27.29 -37.71
N GLY A 723 0.20 26.80 -36.93
CA GLY A 723 -1.09 26.31 -37.43
C GLY A 723 -2.12 27.43 -37.32
N GLY A 724 -2.59 27.93 -38.47
CA GLY A 724 -3.79 28.79 -38.51
C GLY A 724 -5.04 28.05 -38.03
N PRO A 725 -6.17 28.76 -37.85
CA PRO A 725 -7.35 28.22 -37.19
C PRO A 725 -7.99 27.07 -37.97
N ARG A 726 -8.50 26.05 -37.25
CA ARG A 726 -9.50 25.10 -37.75
C ARG A 726 -10.87 25.45 -37.22
#